data_AF-A0A914C3K0-F1
#
_entry.id   AF-A0A914C3K0-F1
#
_cell.length_a   1.000
_cell.length_b   1.000
_cell.length_c   1.000
_cell.angle_alpha   90.00
_cell.angle_beta   90.00
_cell.angle_gamma   90.00
#
_symmetry.space_group_name_H-M   'P 1'
#
loop_
_entity.id
_entity.type
_entity.pdbx_description
1 polymer ?
#
loop_
_entity_poly.entity_id
_entity_poly.type
_entity_poly.pdbx_seq_one_letter_code
_entity_poly.pdbx_strand_id
1 'polypeptide(L)'
;MSTPESSGENVKKEELSLNEAPDATAGSVDSAQEAPNKLMKPKRFLRLAVAGCSHGEMDKIYETLTQWEIQSGKKYDLLICTGDFQAIRNYGDLHYMKCPDKFKQLMTFYKYYSGEQVAPVLTIFIGGNHESSGYMAELPYGGWVAPNIYYMGYSSVVRFAGLRIAGLSGIYDTKDFHRGHFERPPFKFGPMISAYHVKSVDMFKLQQLRSRDDLFTPNPVDIMVTHDWPAGITDYGDVHGLLQIKPYFEESIQSNKLGNPVAMGLLNDIRPKYWFSSHMHCFFRAEVPHDAPNSSLPTPEPTKFLALDKPLPRHRFLETINIPIEENAQMQLEYDPIWLAIMKNTDRFTEVTERIVHLPSPASTSRNERWDFRPTDEEIAEVDELFEDNFKIPDNFRQTAPPHQPTDTRSCPPSLYYRNPQTMEFCQKLKIKDFNLLLCQVPGKTDFIGEPRYMIEQLATNPNEIHLDDNDIDKQSSNMSDEKIEKLRRYIFVYFQKRRLKRDDSYAIAKQSMTFFKQLVLHGKYKSIKDLINLLKQEGEQLYNSHPTEFVIKNMLFLALKMVREEGRKIVFGLDQFYDPSESLNKLVNPSDLPSDSEISADPKKLRSAVVTSIDEIVGEIEDCRENLANQAGHHILTTDTVITYKFSSSPTLKEFFKQTRCCILSVDDNPTDPNITANVIESVEILGRMRSATRVVLSAAAILPDGSCITPAGTLAICLAAKRHSVPVLICAAFYKLTPMFVPNLDEVNSHGSPTDILPFSDALKYPSMFISNPLFDLIPAQLVSLYVTHTSAISPAHIYRLIADYYHPDDFYNVD
;
A
#
# COMPACT_ATOMS: atom_id res chain seq x y z
N MET A 1 -26.78 -76.02 28.35
CA MET A 1 -28.02 -76.01 27.54
C MET A 1 -27.82 -74.93 26.48
N SER A 2 -27.81 -75.18 25.17
CA SER A 2 -27.70 -76.45 24.41
C SER A 2 -27.18 -76.09 23.00
N THR A 3 -26.22 -76.85 22.49
CA THR A 3 -25.65 -76.84 21.12
C THR A 3 -26.71 -77.01 20.00
N PRO A 4 -26.42 -76.78 18.68
CA PRO A 4 -25.12 -76.81 17.94
C PRO A 4 -24.86 -75.55 17.05
N GLU A 5 -23.86 -75.42 16.15
CA GLU A 5 -22.40 -75.70 16.09
C GLU A 5 -21.78 -74.77 14.98
N SER A 6 -20.49 -74.41 14.96
CA SER A 6 -19.31 -75.07 14.30
C SER A 6 -19.50 -75.40 12.79
N SER A 7 -18.52 -75.23 11.87
CA SER A 7 -17.12 -74.71 11.96
C SER A 7 -16.44 -74.56 10.58
N GLY A 8 -15.57 -73.54 10.39
CA GLY A 8 -14.50 -73.49 9.36
C GLY A 8 -14.94 -73.34 7.88
N GLU A 9 -14.06 -73.29 6.87
CA GLU A 9 -12.69 -72.75 6.71
C GLU A 9 -12.31 -72.79 5.19
N ASN A 10 -11.19 -72.20 4.77
CA ASN A 10 -10.46 -72.46 3.50
C ASN A 10 -11.06 -72.09 2.12
N VAL A 11 -10.74 -70.86 1.68
CA VAL A 11 -9.86 -70.56 0.52
C VAL A 11 -9.74 -71.61 -0.62
N LYS A 12 -10.24 -71.24 -1.81
CA LYS A 12 -9.60 -71.26 -3.15
C LYS A 12 -10.47 -70.43 -4.11
N LYS A 13 -10.01 -69.51 -4.97
CA LYS A 13 -8.80 -69.36 -5.84
C LYS A 13 -8.96 -70.06 -7.20
N GLU A 14 -8.53 -69.38 -8.27
CA GLU A 14 -8.49 -69.82 -9.68
C GLU A 14 -9.88 -69.98 -10.38
N GLU A 15 -10.07 -69.70 -11.69
CA GLU A 15 -9.15 -69.09 -12.68
C GLU A 15 -9.85 -68.39 -13.88
N LEU A 16 -9.00 -67.91 -14.80
CA LEU A 16 -9.18 -67.65 -16.23
C LEU A 16 -10.07 -68.69 -17.00
N SER A 17 -10.51 -68.49 -18.24
CA SER A 17 -10.72 -67.32 -19.15
C SER A 17 -11.24 -67.85 -20.50
N LEU A 18 -11.65 -66.96 -21.44
CA LEU A 18 -11.83 -67.25 -22.89
C LEU A 18 -12.95 -68.31 -23.20
N ASN A 19 -13.51 -68.45 -24.40
CA ASN A 19 -13.53 -67.62 -25.61
C ASN A 19 -14.83 -67.90 -26.43
N GLU A 20 -14.91 -67.26 -27.61
CA GLU A 20 -15.64 -67.74 -28.81
C GLU A 20 -17.18 -67.77 -28.83
N ALA A 21 -17.73 -67.15 -29.89
CA ALA A 21 -19.11 -67.32 -30.34
C ALA A 21 -19.24 -68.54 -31.28
N PRO A 22 -20.45 -68.83 -31.81
CA PRO A 22 -20.58 -68.53 -33.24
C PRO A 22 -21.91 -67.89 -33.67
N ASP A 23 -21.89 -67.42 -34.91
CA ASP A 23 -22.93 -66.73 -35.70
C ASP A 23 -23.97 -67.71 -36.32
N ALA A 24 -25.22 -67.25 -36.55
CA ALA A 24 -26.24 -67.90 -37.40
C ALA A 24 -27.53 -67.05 -37.63
N THR A 25 -27.41 -66.02 -38.46
CA THR A 25 -28.44 -65.35 -39.31
C THR A 25 -29.81 -66.02 -39.59
N ALA A 26 -30.92 -65.24 -39.60
CA ALA A 26 -32.07 -65.34 -40.54
C ALA A 26 -33.15 -64.21 -40.38
N GLY A 27 -33.58 -63.55 -41.49
CA GLY A 27 -34.84 -62.74 -41.64
C GLY A 27 -35.00 -61.46 -40.77
N SER A 28 -35.14 -60.20 -41.22
CA SER A 28 -35.65 -59.56 -42.46
C SER A 28 -37.14 -59.85 -42.75
N VAL A 29 -38.04 -58.89 -43.09
CA VAL A 29 -38.02 -57.41 -43.31
C VAL A 29 -39.48 -56.87 -43.18
N ASP A 30 -39.84 -55.59 -43.02
CA ASP A 30 -39.16 -54.28 -42.79
C ASP A 30 -40.15 -53.24 -42.18
N SER A 31 -39.67 -52.18 -41.51
CA SER A 31 -40.26 -50.82 -41.54
C SER A 31 -39.43 -49.80 -40.74
N ALA A 32 -38.88 -48.76 -41.38
CA ALA A 32 -38.03 -47.77 -40.71
C ALA A 32 -38.78 -46.60 -40.02
N GLN A 33 -38.46 -46.36 -38.75
CA GLN A 33 -38.50 -45.03 -38.13
C GLN A 33 -37.21 -44.84 -37.31
N GLU A 34 -36.43 -43.81 -37.65
CA GLU A 34 -35.13 -43.56 -37.03
C GLU A 34 -35.29 -42.96 -35.63
N ALA A 35 -35.04 -43.75 -34.59
CA ALA A 35 -34.66 -43.20 -33.30
C ALA A 35 -33.21 -42.70 -33.37
N PRO A 36 -32.90 -41.42 -33.08
CA PRO A 36 -31.56 -40.91 -33.19
C PRO A 36 -30.64 -41.58 -32.16
N ASN A 37 -29.64 -42.32 -32.65
CA ASN A 37 -28.56 -42.85 -31.84
C ASN A 37 -27.90 -41.70 -31.06
N LYS A 38 -28.09 -41.67 -29.73
CA LYS A 38 -27.30 -40.79 -28.86
C LYS A 38 -25.86 -41.30 -28.82
N LEU A 39 -25.05 -40.87 -29.79
CA LEU A 39 -23.59 -40.93 -29.71
C LEU A 39 -23.19 -40.35 -28.36
N MET A 40 -22.64 -41.19 -27.49
CA MET A 40 -22.08 -40.72 -26.23
C MET A 40 -20.79 -39.96 -26.56
N LYS A 41 -20.93 -38.63 -26.64
CA LYS A 41 -19.82 -37.69 -26.80
C LYS A 41 -18.67 -38.02 -25.82
N PRO A 42 -17.41 -37.93 -26.26
CA PRO A 42 -16.26 -38.25 -25.41
C PRO A 42 -16.18 -37.26 -24.24
N LYS A 43 -16.54 -37.72 -23.04
CA LYS A 43 -16.51 -36.87 -21.84
C LYS A 43 -15.10 -36.34 -21.58
N ARG A 44 -14.95 -35.02 -21.62
CA ARG A 44 -13.75 -34.32 -21.17
C ARG A 44 -13.69 -34.37 -19.64
N PHE A 45 -12.49 -34.53 -19.08
CA PHE A 45 -12.27 -34.57 -17.64
C PHE A 45 -11.21 -33.54 -17.23
N LEU A 46 -11.54 -32.74 -16.23
CA LEU A 46 -10.62 -31.93 -15.45
C LEU A 46 -9.83 -32.84 -14.50
N ARG A 47 -8.51 -32.69 -14.44
CA ARG A 47 -7.65 -33.32 -13.43
C ARG A 47 -7.26 -32.30 -12.38
N LEU A 48 -7.95 -32.41 -11.26
CA LEU A 48 -7.69 -31.66 -10.05
C LEU A 48 -6.67 -32.42 -9.20
N ALA A 49 -5.60 -31.74 -8.79
CA ALA A 49 -4.82 -32.09 -7.62
C ALA A 49 -5.38 -31.36 -6.40
N VAL A 50 -5.54 -32.06 -5.29
CA VAL A 50 -5.88 -31.47 -3.99
C VAL A 50 -4.70 -31.70 -3.05
N ALA A 51 -4.23 -30.64 -2.38
CA ALA A 51 -3.13 -30.69 -1.42
C ALA A 51 -3.56 -30.17 -0.03
N GLY A 52 -2.97 -30.73 1.03
CA GLY A 52 -3.16 -30.24 2.40
C GLY A 52 -2.36 -28.95 2.71
N CYS A 53 -2.03 -28.73 3.99
CA CYS A 53 -1.20 -27.61 4.43
C CYS A 53 0.22 -27.71 3.82
N SER A 54 0.55 -26.83 2.88
CA SER A 54 1.86 -26.78 2.22
C SER A 54 3.01 -26.44 3.17
N HIS A 55 2.78 -25.61 4.18
CA HIS A 55 3.80 -25.01 5.03
C HIS A 55 5.01 -24.44 4.26
N GLY A 56 4.76 -23.74 3.16
CA GLY A 56 5.78 -23.12 2.34
C GLY A 56 6.60 -24.08 1.45
N GLU A 57 6.29 -25.38 1.44
CA GLU A 57 7.01 -26.44 0.72
C GLU A 57 6.50 -26.67 -0.72
N MET A 58 6.13 -25.60 -1.44
CA MET A 58 5.49 -25.69 -2.76
C MET A 58 6.35 -26.45 -3.78
N ASP A 59 7.68 -26.29 -3.71
CA ASP A 59 8.63 -26.99 -4.59
C ASP A 59 8.42 -28.50 -4.51
N LYS A 60 8.23 -29.07 -3.30
CA LYS A 60 7.97 -30.51 -3.10
C LYS A 60 6.61 -30.95 -3.66
N ILE A 61 5.61 -30.08 -3.59
CA ILE A 61 4.27 -30.35 -4.15
C ILE A 61 4.37 -30.38 -5.68
N TYR A 62 5.00 -29.38 -6.30
CA TYR A 62 5.20 -29.32 -7.75
C TYR A 62 6.13 -30.41 -8.28
N GLU A 63 7.20 -30.78 -7.56
CA GLU A 63 8.04 -31.94 -7.87
C GLU A 63 7.23 -33.23 -7.86
N THR A 64 6.39 -33.45 -6.85
CA THR A 64 5.53 -34.64 -6.73
C THR A 64 4.51 -34.71 -7.87
N LEU A 65 3.90 -33.59 -8.22
CA LEU A 65 3.00 -33.48 -9.37
C LEU A 65 3.74 -33.78 -10.67
N THR A 66 4.92 -33.17 -10.90
CA THR A 66 5.73 -33.38 -12.10
C THR A 66 6.16 -34.84 -12.26
N GLN A 67 6.56 -35.51 -11.17
CA GLN A 67 6.86 -36.95 -11.19
C GLN A 67 5.64 -37.79 -11.59
N TRP A 68 4.44 -37.44 -11.12
CA TRP A 68 3.19 -38.09 -11.53
C TRP A 68 2.83 -37.81 -13.00
N GLU A 69 3.06 -36.59 -13.50
CA GLU A 69 2.82 -36.25 -14.91
C GLU A 69 3.72 -37.09 -15.83
N ILE A 70 5.00 -37.22 -15.49
CA ILE A 70 5.97 -38.06 -16.21
C ILE A 70 5.56 -39.54 -16.18
N GLN A 71 5.16 -40.07 -15.03
CA GLN A 71 4.76 -41.48 -14.89
C GLN A 71 3.43 -41.81 -15.58
N SER A 72 2.47 -40.88 -15.56
CA SER A 72 1.12 -41.10 -16.12
C SER A 72 1.00 -40.70 -17.60
N GLY A 73 1.99 -39.99 -18.14
CA GLY A 73 1.98 -39.40 -19.49
C GLY A 73 0.94 -38.30 -19.67
N LYS A 74 0.48 -37.67 -18.57
CA LYS A 74 -0.70 -36.79 -18.57
C LYS A 74 -0.54 -35.65 -17.56
N LYS A 75 -1.03 -34.46 -17.92
CA LYS A 75 -0.95 -33.28 -17.04
C LYS A 75 -2.09 -33.15 -16.03
N TYR A 76 -1.85 -32.32 -15.02
CA TYR A 76 -2.87 -31.68 -14.19
C TYR A 76 -3.36 -30.37 -14.82
N ASP A 77 -4.63 -30.04 -14.58
CA ASP A 77 -5.24 -28.81 -15.07
C ASP A 77 -5.33 -27.74 -13.96
N LEU A 78 -5.46 -28.17 -12.69
CA LEU A 78 -5.65 -27.31 -11.51
C LEU A 78 -5.08 -27.99 -10.25
N LEU A 79 -4.47 -27.20 -9.37
CA LEU A 79 -4.11 -27.55 -7.99
C LEU A 79 -4.93 -26.70 -7.02
N ILE A 80 -5.52 -27.31 -5.99
CA ILE A 80 -6.14 -26.63 -4.85
C ILE A 80 -5.37 -26.98 -3.57
N CYS A 81 -4.83 -25.97 -2.88
CA CYS A 81 -4.23 -26.11 -1.55
C CYS A 81 -5.23 -25.69 -0.47
N THR A 82 -5.41 -26.54 0.55
CA THR A 82 -6.61 -26.58 1.40
C THR A 82 -6.38 -26.12 2.85
N GLY A 83 -5.38 -25.28 3.06
CA GLY A 83 -4.94 -24.80 4.38
C GLY A 83 -3.58 -24.11 4.31
N ASP A 84 -2.85 -24.04 5.43
CA ASP A 84 -1.59 -23.29 5.59
C ASP A 84 -0.63 -23.41 4.40
N PHE A 85 -0.69 -22.44 3.50
CA PHE A 85 0.13 -22.34 2.30
C PHE A 85 1.46 -21.66 2.62
N GLN A 86 1.41 -20.67 3.50
CA GLN A 86 2.52 -19.84 3.99
C GLN A 86 3.14 -18.98 2.87
N ALA A 87 2.33 -18.03 2.39
CA ALA A 87 2.74 -17.03 1.39
C ALA A 87 3.65 -15.96 2.01
N ILE A 88 4.92 -16.31 2.27
CA ILE A 88 5.93 -15.41 2.87
C ILE A 88 6.81 -14.79 1.78
N ARG A 89 6.74 -13.46 1.57
CA ARG A 89 7.47 -12.76 0.49
C ARG A 89 8.94 -12.51 0.81
N ASN A 90 9.23 -12.25 2.09
CA ASN A 90 10.53 -11.86 2.62
C ASN A 90 10.58 -12.11 4.15
N TYR A 91 11.72 -11.89 4.80
CA TYR A 91 11.84 -12.06 6.26
C TYR A 91 10.93 -11.11 7.08
N GLY A 92 10.51 -9.98 6.52
CA GLY A 92 9.62 -9.00 7.17
C GLY A 92 8.22 -9.54 7.43
N ASP A 93 7.73 -10.43 6.55
CA ASP A 93 6.43 -11.08 6.69
C ASP A 93 6.39 -12.12 7.83
N LEU A 94 7.54 -12.71 8.20
CA LEU A 94 7.62 -13.69 9.31
C LEU A 94 7.29 -13.09 10.68
N HIS A 95 7.37 -11.77 10.83
CA HIS A 95 6.92 -11.08 12.04
C HIS A 95 5.39 -11.16 12.24
N TYR A 96 4.64 -11.36 11.15
CA TYR A 96 3.17 -11.47 11.15
C TYR A 96 2.67 -12.91 10.99
N MET A 97 3.59 -13.87 10.98
CA MET A 97 3.35 -15.30 10.97
C MET A 97 3.18 -15.81 12.40
N LYS A 98 1.98 -16.30 12.76
CA LYS A 98 1.71 -16.82 14.11
C LYS A 98 2.22 -18.26 14.26
N CYS A 99 3.51 -18.44 14.48
CA CYS A 99 4.09 -19.71 14.93
C CYS A 99 5.26 -19.48 15.92
N PRO A 100 5.68 -20.51 16.69
CA PRO A 100 6.91 -20.44 17.49
C PRO A 100 8.13 -20.20 16.62
N ASP A 101 9.06 -19.32 17.04
CA ASP A 101 10.07 -18.73 16.14
C ASP A 101 11.03 -19.74 15.47
N LYS A 102 11.22 -20.93 16.06
CA LYS A 102 11.96 -22.06 15.44
C LYS A 102 11.33 -22.57 14.13
N PHE A 103 10.03 -22.33 13.94
CA PHE A 103 9.26 -22.67 12.75
C PHE A 103 9.05 -21.47 11.81
N LYS A 104 9.47 -20.25 12.17
CA LYS A 104 9.51 -19.12 11.25
C LYS A 104 10.65 -19.33 10.27
N GLN A 105 10.32 -19.69 9.04
CA GLN A 105 11.26 -19.98 7.96
C GLN A 105 10.67 -19.44 6.65
N LEU A 106 11.52 -18.94 5.75
CA LEU A 106 11.08 -18.34 4.49
C LEU A 106 10.55 -19.39 3.48
N MET A 107 10.97 -20.64 3.65
CA MET A 107 10.62 -21.79 2.80
C MET A 107 10.84 -21.46 1.31
N THR A 108 9.88 -21.71 0.41
CA THR A 108 10.10 -21.48 -1.03
C THR A 108 9.16 -20.48 -1.71
N PHE A 109 8.13 -19.95 -1.01
CA PHE A 109 7.16 -19.04 -1.64
C PHE A 109 7.82 -17.79 -2.23
N TYR A 110 8.83 -17.24 -1.56
CA TYR A 110 9.53 -16.03 -1.98
C TYR A 110 10.02 -16.09 -3.44
N LYS A 111 10.37 -17.28 -3.97
CA LYS A 111 10.84 -17.50 -5.35
C LYS A 111 9.76 -17.23 -6.39
N TYR A 112 8.52 -17.57 -6.08
CA TYR A 112 7.36 -17.38 -6.97
C TYR A 112 6.92 -15.92 -6.92
N TYR A 113 7.05 -15.28 -5.75
CA TYR A 113 6.81 -13.85 -5.58
C TYR A 113 7.88 -12.99 -6.27
N SER A 114 9.16 -13.35 -6.16
CA SER A 114 10.29 -12.65 -6.77
C SER A 114 10.34 -12.79 -8.30
N GLY A 115 9.81 -13.90 -8.83
CA GLY A 115 9.89 -14.26 -10.25
C GLY A 115 11.05 -15.20 -10.60
N GLU A 116 11.81 -15.69 -9.61
CA GLU A 116 12.78 -16.78 -9.79
C GLU A 116 12.13 -18.07 -10.31
N GLN A 117 10.86 -18.30 -9.97
CA GLN A 117 10.07 -19.46 -10.38
C GLN A 117 8.63 -19.08 -10.72
N VAL A 118 7.97 -19.92 -11.52
CA VAL A 118 6.55 -19.81 -11.88
C VAL A 118 5.89 -21.15 -11.59
N ALA A 119 4.67 -21.16 -11.04
CA ALA A 119 3.98 -22.42 -10.73
C ALA A 119 3.66 -23.20 -12.03
N PRO A 120 4.03 -24.50 -12.13
CA PRO A 120 3.87 -25.28 -13.36
C PRO A 120 2.41 -25.69 -13.65
N VAL A 121 1.53 -25.56 -12.66
CA VAL A 121 0.08 -25.78 -12.74
C VAL A 121 -0.62 -24.59 -12.07
N LEU A 122 -1.80 -24.21 -12.58
CA LEU A 122 -2.61 -23.19 -11.92
C LEU A 122 -2.92 -23.63 -10.49
N THR A 123 -2.58 -22.78 -9.52
CA THR A 123 -2.67 -23.12 -8.10
C THR A 123 -3.59 -22.13 -7.40
N ILE A 124 -4.69 -22.64 -6.83
CA ILE A 124 -5.63 -21.88 -6.02
C ILE A 124 -5.45 -22.28 -4.56
N PHE A 125 -5.46 -21.33 -3.63
CA PHE A 125 -5.39 -21.64 -2.19
C PHE A 125 -6.24 -20.70 -1.32
N ILE A 126 -6.60 -21.23 -0.15
CA ILE A 126 -7.15 -20.49 0.99
C ILE A 126 -6.09 -20.34 2.08
N GLY A 127 -6.20 -19.31 2.91
CA GLY A 127 -5.25 -19.04 4.00
C GLY A 127 -5.58 -19.86 5.25
N GLY A 128 -4.54 -20.36 5.93
CA GLY A 128 -4.64 -20.97 7.25
C GLY A 128 -4.31 -20.01 8.40
N ASN A 129 -4.10 -20.56 9.60
CA ASN A 129 -3.73 -19.81 10.82
C ASN A 129 -2.22 -19.59 11.00
N HIS A 130 -1.40 -20.07 10.06
CA HIS A 130 0.05 -19.88 10.04
C HIS A 130 0.53 -19.05 8.83
N GLU A 131 -0.35 -18.26 8.21
CA GLU A 131 -0.02 -17.34 7.11
C GLU A 131 0.74 -16.07 7.56
N SER A 132 1.28 -15.34 6.57
CA SER A 132 1.59 -13.92 6.73
C SER A 132 0.29 -13.12 6.82
N SER A 133 -0.17 -12.86 8.04
CA SER A 133 -1.40 -12.09 8.30
C SER A 133 -1.33 -10.68 7.70
N GLY A 134 -0.12 -10.13 7.51
CA GLY A 134 0.10 -8.85 6.84
C GLY A 134 -0.17 -8.91 5.33
N TYR A 135 0.36 -9.92 4.62
CA TYR A 135 0.19 -10.02 3.17
C TYR A 135 -1.24 -10.45 2.79
N MET A 136 -1.84 -11.39 3.53
CA MET A 136 -3.20 -11.85 3.22
C MET A 136 -4.25 -10.74 3.40
N ALA A 137 -4.02 -9.78 4.29
CA ALA A 137 -4.85 -8.59 4.48
C ALA A 137 -4.72 -7.53 3.34
N GLU A 138 -3.80 -7.72 2.39
CA GLU A 138 -3.74 -6.91 1.16
C GLU A 138 -4.77 -7.39 0.11
N LEU A 139 -5.17 -8.66 0.15
CA LEU A 139 -6.05 -9.34 -0.82
C LEU A 139 -7.33 -9.93 -0.19
N PRO A 140 -8.18 -9.13 0.49
CA PRO A 140 -9.34 -9.64 1.24
C PRO A 140 -10.41 -10.30 0.36
N TYR A 141 -10.54 -9.86 -0.90
CA TYR A 141 -11.47 -10.42 -1.90
C TYR A 141 -10.82 -11.48 -2.81
N GLY A 142 -9.56 -11.86 -2.54
CA GLY A 142 -8.75 -12.72 -3.40
C GLY A 142 -7.94 -11.97 -4.45
N GLY A 143 -7.04 -12.69 -5.12
CA GLY A 143 -6.13 -12.16 -6.14
C GLY A 143 -4.87 -13.01 -6.32
N TRP A 144 -4.09 -12.71 -7.35
CA TRP A 144 -2.80 -13.34 -7.60
C TRP A 144 -1.78 -12.94 -6.53
N VAL A 145 -1.10 -13.92 -5.95
CA VAL A 145 0.03 -13.69 -5.01
C VAL A 145 1.39 -13.92 -5.67
N ALA A 146 1.39 -14.59 -6.82
CA ALA A 146 2.51 -14.83 -7.73
C ALA A 146 1.92 -15.24 -9.10
N PRO A 147 2.71 -15.23 -10.20
CA PRO A 147 2.24 -15.73 -11.48
C PRO A 147 1.75 -17.17 -11.38
N ASN A 148 0.53 -17.43 -11.85
CA ASN A 148 -0.15 -18.73 -11.79
C ASN A 148 -0.49 -19.26 -10.37
N ILE A 149 -0.42 -18.41 -9.33
CA ILE A 149 -0.84 -18.72 -7.95
C ILE A 149 -1.87 -17.70 -7.44
N TYR A 150 -3.10 -18.14 -7.18
CA TYR A 150 -4.25 -17.33 -6.79
C TYR A 150 -4.72 -17.60 -5.36
N TYR A 151 -4.81 -16.56 -4.54
CA TYR A 151 -5.39 -16.59 -3.20
C TYR A 151 -6.89 -16.29 -3.26
N MET A 152 -7.70 -17.09 -2.55
CA MET A 152 -9.17 -16.95 -2.52
C MET A 152 -9.70 -15.85 -1.56
N GLY A 153 -8.84 -15.08 -0.89
CA GLY A 153 -9.30 -14.05 0.04
C GLY A 153 -9.87 -14.62 1.35
N TYR A 154 -10.58 -13.80 2.11
CA TYR A 154 -11.25 -14.25 3.34
C TYR A 154 -12.42 -15.18 3.02
N SER A 155 -13.26 -14.79 2.06
CA SER A 155 -14.26 -15.64 1.41
C SER A 155 -14.38 -15.27 -0.07
N SER A 156 -14.55 -16.28 -0.94
CA SER A 156 -14.87 -16.06 -2.36
C SER A 156 -15.56 -17.26 -3.02
N VAL A 157 -16.16 -17.01 -4.19
CA VAL A 157 -16.45 -18.05 -5.19
C VAL A 157 -15.79 -17.65 -6.51
N VAL A 158 -15.12 -18.60 -7.14
CA VAL A 158 -14.50 -18.48 -8.46
C VAL A 158 -14.96 -19.61 -9.37
N ARG A 159 -14.85 -19.40 -10.69
CA ARG A 159 -15.20 -20.37 -11.71
C ARG A 159 -13.94 -20.87 -12.43
N PHE A 160 -13.84 -22.18 -12.65
CA PHE A 160 -12.78 -22.80 -13.45
C PHE A 160 -13.32 -24.00 -14.20
N ALA A 161 -13.08 -24.09 -15.52
CA ALA A 161 -13.60 -25.17 -16.38
C ALA A 161 -15.13 -25.39 -16.26
N GLY A 162 -15.87 -24.33 -15.96
CA GLY A 162 -17.33 -24.36 -15.71
C GLY A 162 -17.73 -24.71 -14.26
N LEU A 163 -16.84 -25.27 -13.45
CA LEU A 163 -17.10 -25.62 -12.04
C LEU A 163 -17.11 -24.38 -11.16
N ARG A 164 -17.96 -24.36 -10.12
CA ARG A 164 -17.97 -23.30 -9.09
C ARG A 164 -17.23 -23.76 -7.84
N ILE A 165 -16.16 -23.03 -7.49
CA ILE A 165 -15.25 -23.33 -6.38
C ILE A 165 -15.41 -22.22 -5.34
N ALA A 166 -15.89 -22.56 -4.15
CA ALA A 166 -16.05 -21.65 -3.03
C ALA A 166 -14.96 -21.87 -1.97
N GLY A 167 -14.50 -20.79 -1.33
CA GLY A 167 -13.42 -20.82 -0.36
C GLY A 167 -13.71 -19.99 0.89
N LEU A 168 -13.25 -20.48 2.03
CA LEU A 168 -13.26 -19.77 3.32
C LEU A 168 -11.90 -19.96 4.01
N SER A 169 -11.17 -18.87 4.19
CA SER A 169 -9.86 -18.85 4.85
C SER A 169 -10.00 -18.72 6.38
N GLY A 170 -9.03 -19.27 7.11
CA GLY A 170 -8.90 -19.08 8.56
C GLY A 170 -9.48 -20.19 9.45
N ILE A 171 -9.56 -19.89 10.75
CA ILE A 171 -10.12 -20.76 11.81
C ILE A 171 -11.20 -20.03 12.62
N TYR A 172 -11.98 -20.73 13.43
CA TYR A 172 -13.03 -20.13 14.25
C TYR A 172 -12.57 -19.76 15.68
N ASP A 173 -12.83 -18.52 16.13
CA ASP A 173 -12.86 -18.13 17.56
C ASP A 173 -14.10 -17.26 17.83
N THR A 174 -14.91 -17.66 18.81
CA THR A 174 -16.17 -17.00 19.19
C THR A 174 -16.01 -15.51 19.56
N LYS A 175 -14.85 -15.09 20.06
CA LYS A 175 -14.59 -13.69 20.46
C LYS A 175 -14.51 -12.74 19.26
N ASP A 176 -13.96 -13.23 18.15
CA ASP A 176 -13.70 -12.42 16.95
C ASP A 176 -14.71 -12.66 15.83
N PHE A 177 -15.43 -13.78 15.85
CA PHE A 177 -16.43 -14.14 14.83
C PHE A 177 -17.46 -13.03 14.57
N HIS A 178 -17.91 -12.31 15.59
CA HIS A 178 -18.90 -11.23 15.41
C HIS A 178 -18.32 -9.84 15.11
N ARG A 179 -16.99 -9.70 14.96
CA ARG A 179 -16.31 -8.40 14.76
C ARG A 179 -16.09 -8.09 13.27
N GLY A 180 -15.87 -6.81 12.96
CA GLY A 180 -15.34 -6.39 11.65
C GLY A 180 -13.92 -6.87 11.38
N HIS A 181 -13.41 -6.58 10.18
CA HIS A 181 -12.02 -6.83 9.78
C HIS A 181 -11.22 -5.52 9.92
N PHE A 182 -10.65 -5.29 11.09
CA PHE A 182 -9.94 -4.04 11.49
C PHE A 182 -8.42 -4.19 11.53
N GLU A 183 -7.94 -5.40 11.25
CA GLU A 183 -6.58 -5.87 11.47
C GLU A 183 -5.65 -5.53 10.29
N ARG A 184 -4.56 -4.80 10.58
CA ARG A 184 -3.45 -4.57 9.66
C ARG A 184 -2.16 -4.18 10.42
N PRO A 185 -0.99 -4.17 9.77
CA PRO A 185 0.22 -3.55 10.32
C PRO A 185 0.01 -2.11 10.83
N PRO A 186 0.58 -1.75 12.00
CA PRO A 186 1.37 -2.61 12.89
C PRO A 186 0.45 -3.47 13.77
N PHE A 187 0.55 -4.79 13.68
CA PHE A 187 -0.26 -5.66 14.53
C PHE A 187 0.23 -5.64 15.98
N LYS A 188 -0.70 -5.45 16.92
CA LYS A 188 -0.52 -5.96 18.29
C LYS A 188 -0.78 -7.47 18.28
N PHE A 189 -0.29 -8.20 19.29
CA PHE A 189 -0.36 -9.68 19.34
C PHE A 189 -1.78 -10.25 19.17
N GLY A 190 -2.81 -9.58 19.70
CA GLY A 190 -4.22 -9.96 19.48
C GLY A 190 -4.67 -9.77 18.03
N PRO A 191 -4.61 -8.54 17.47
CA PRO A 191 -4.91 -8.29 16.04
C PRO A 191 -4.13 -9.13 15.03
N MET A 192 -2.91 -9.60 15.34
CA MET A 192 -2.19 -10.55 14.48
C MET A 192 -2.88 -11.93 14.42
N ILE A 193 -3.62 -12.29 15.47
CA ILE A 193 -4.34 -13.56 15.59
C ILE A 193 -5.74 -13.42 14.99
N SER A 194 -6.47 -12.35 15.33
CA SER A 194 -7.85 -12.16 14.88
C SER A 194 -7.98 -11.91 13.36
N ALA A 195 -6.89 -11.52 12.68
CA ALA A 195 -6.80 -11.35 11.23
C ALA A 195 -7.07 -12.64 10.41
N TYR A 196 -6.80 -13.82 10.98
CA TYR A 196 -7.14 -15.12 10.35
C TYR A 196 -8.31 -15.83 11.05
N HIS A 197 -9.02 -15.14 11.95
CA HIS A 197 -10.26 -15.65 12.51
C HIS A 197 -11.42 -15.38 11.53
N VAL A 198 -12.15 -16.44 11.17
CA VAL A 198 -13.36 -16.37 10.33
C VAL A 198 -14.34 -15.36 10.95
N LYS A 199 -14.82 -14.42 10.15
CA LYS A 199 -15.87 -13.47 10.56
C LYS A 199 -17.24 -13.95 10.10
N SER A 200 -18.26 -13.56 10.86
CA SER A 200 -19.67 -13.83 10.58
C SER A 200 -20.15 -13.18 9.27
N VAL A 201 -19.57 -12.05 8.85
CA VAL A 201 -19.90 -11.42 7.57
C VAL A 201 -19.45 -12.27 6.36
N ASP A 202 -18.33 -12.99 6.46
CA ASP A 202 -17.84 -13.87 5.39
C ASP A 202 -18.66 -15.16 5.33
N MET A 203 -18.97 -15.74 6.50
CA MET A 203 -19.92 -16.85 6.61
C MET A 203 -21.30 -16.47 6.04
N PHE A 204 -21.81 -15.28 6.36
CA PHE A 204 -23.11 -14.80 5.92
C PHE A 204 -23.22 -14.61 4.41
N LYS A 205 -22.15 -14.16 3.74
CA LYS A 205 -22.09 -14.12 2.26
C LYS A 205 -22.22 -15.52 1.67
N LEU A 206 -21.45 -16.49 2.19
CA LEU A 206 -21.50 -17.88 1.73
C LEU A 206 -22.87 -18.52 2.01
N GLN A 207 -23.54 -18.15 3.10
CA GLN A 207 -24.93 -18.53 3.40
C GLN A 207 -26.00 -17.88 2.49
N GLN A 208 -25.63 -17.05 1.50
CA GLN A 208 -26.53 -16.65 0.41
C GLN A 208 -26.47 -17.61 -0.80
N LEU A 209 -25.58 -18.60 -0.78
CA LEU A 209 -25.54 -19.68 -1.77
C LEU A 209 -26.54 -20.79 -1.38
N ARG A 210 -26.99 -21.58 -2.36
CA ARG A 210 -28.01 -22.63 -2.20
C ARG A 210 -27.62 -23.90 -2.94
N SER A 211 -28.15 -25.01 -2.45
CA SER A 211 -27.98 -26.33 -3.06
C SER A 211 -28.57 -26.45 -4.48
N ARG A 212 -28.25 -27.56 -5.15
CA ARG A 212 -28.75 -27.93 -6.49
C ARG A 212 -30.28 -28.04 -6.58
N ASP A 213 -30.93 -28.28 -5.44
CA ASP A 213 -32.34 -28.66 -5.34
C ASP A 213 -33.22 -27.53 -4.74
N ASP A 214 -32.70 -26.30 -4.68
CA ASP A 214 -33.48 -25.11 -4.29
C ASP A 214 -34.55 -24.79 -5.34
N LEU A 215 -35.79 -24.62 -4.88
CA LEU A 215 -36.98 -24.47 -5.74
C LEU A 215 -37.13 -23.07 -6.36
N PHE A 216 -36.27 -22.11 -6.02
CA PHE A 216 -36.41 -20.71 -6.41
C PHE A 216 -35.16 -20.12 -7.06
N THR A 217 -33.98 -20.36 -6.48
CA THR A 217 -32.71 -19.75 -6.90
C THR A 217 -31.54 -20.75 -6.81
N PRO A 218 -31.52 -21.83 -7.60
CA PRO A 218 -30.46 -22.85 -7.53
C PRO A 218 -29.13 -22.30 -8.08
N ASN A 219 -28.22 -21.93 -7.17
CA ASN A 219 -26.87 -21.46 -7.48
C ASN A 219 -25.80 -22.39 -6.84
N PRO A 220 -25.69 -23.65 -7.32
CA PRO A 220 -24.93 -24.69 -6.65
C PRO A 220 -23.41 -24.52 -6.72
N VAL A 221 -22.72 -24.93 -5.66
CA VAL A 221 -21.26 -25.02 -5.58
C VAL A 221 -20.82 -26.46 -5.88
N ASP A 222 -19.73 -26.66 -6.60
CA ASP A 222 -19.18 -28.00 -6.88
C ASP A 222 -18.13 -28.41 -5.85
N ILE A 223 -17.27 -27.47 -5.46
CA ILE A 223 -16.18 -27.66 -4.51
C ILE A 223 -16.24 -26.55 -3.46
N MET A 224 -16.30 -26.92 -2.18
CA MET A 224 -16.04 -26.01 -1.06
C MET A 224 -14.65 -26.31 -0.47
N VAL A 225 -13.92 -25.26 -0.11
CA VAL A 225 -12.59 -25.36 0.52
C VAL A 225 -12.57 -24.56 1.82
N THR A 226 -12.29 -25.21 2.95
CA THR A 226 -12.16 -24.57 4.27
C THR A 226 -10.91 -25.08 4.97
N HIS A 227 -10.08 -24.20 5.54
CA HIS A 227 -8.83 -24.65 6.20
C HIS A 227 -9.19 -25.52 7.41
N ASP A 228 -10.01 -24.94 8.28
CA ASP A 228 -10.63 -25.62 9.41
C ASP A 228 -11.73 -26.60 8.98
N TRP A 229 -11.91 -27.67 9.75
CA TRP A 229 -12.90 -28.72 9.47
C TRP A 229 -14.31 -28.27 9.91
N PRO A 230 -15.40 -28.75 9.27
CA PRO A 230 -16.75 -28.63 9.84
C PRO A 230 -16.85 -29.43 11.15
N ALA A 231 -17.26 -28.81 12.25
CA ALA A 231 -17.41 -29.54 13.52
C ALA A 231 -18.48 -30.65 13.39
N GLY A 232 -18.18 -31.85 13.90
CA GLY A 232 -19.01 -33.05 13.73
C GLY A 232 -18.81 -33.80 12.41
N ILE A 233 -17.90 -33.37 11.50
CA ILE A 233 -17.61 -34.10 10.25
C ILE A 233 -17.05 -35.52 10.49
N THR A 234 -16.50 -35.75 11.68
CA THR A 234 -16.02 -37.05 12.15
C THR A 234 -17.08 -38.13 12.08
N ASP A 235 -18.32 -37.78 12.39
CA ASP A 235 -19.42 -38.72 12.63
C ASP A 235 -19.90 -39.40 11.34
N TYR A 236 -19.42 -38.90 10.19
CA TYR A 236 -19.70 -39.38 8.83
C TYR A 236 -18.51 -40.15 8.21
N GLY A 237 -17.49 -40.51 9.01
CA GLY A 237 -16.28 -41.21 8.57
C GLY A 237 -15.67 -42.15 9.62
N ASP A 238 -14.44 -42.62 9.37
CA ASP A 238 -13.75 -43.58 10.27
C ASP A 238 -13.12 -42.88 11.49
N VAL A 239 -13.95 -42.57 12.49
CA VAL A 239 -13.52 -42.01 13.78
C VAL A 239 -12.52 -42.92 14.49
N HIS A 240 -12.65 -44.24 14.36
CA HIS A 240 -11.78 -45.20 15.05
C HIS A 240 -10.36 -45.17 14.46
N GLY A 241 -10.22 -45.18 13.13
CA GLY A 241 -8.95 -44.96 12.44
C GLY A 241 -8.35 -43.58 12.72
N LEU A 242 -9.19 -42.53 12.78
CA LEU A 242 -8.72 -41.18 13.16
C LEU A 242 -8.15 -41.15 14.59
N LEU A 243 -8.84 -41.74 15.56
CA LEU A 243 -8.38 -41.79 16.96
C LEU A 243 -7.17 -42.71 17.18
N GLN A 244 -6.97 -43.74 16.35
CA GLN A 244 -5.72 -44.50 16.35
C GLN A 244 -4.51 -43.64 15.95
N ILE A 245 -4.69 -42.68 15.04
CA ILE A 245 -3.63 -41.77 14.58
C ILE A 245 -3.49 -40.56 15.54
N LYS A 246 -4.62 -40.07 16.10
CA LYS A 246 -4.68 -38.89 16.99
C LYS A 246 -5.61 -39.13 18.20
N PRO A 247 -5.18 -39.89 19.22
CA PRO A 247 -6.01 -40.18 20.39
C PRO A 247 -6.50 -38.93 21.13
N TYR A 248 -5.68 -37.88 21.15
CA TYR A 248 -5.97 -36.58 21.78
C TYR A 248 -7.10 -35.78 21.11
N PHE A 249 -7.72 -36.26 20.03
CA PHE A 249 -8.94 -35.68 19.48
C PHE A 249 -10.22 -36.16 20.18
N GLU A 250 -10.18 -37.23 20.99
CA GLU A 250 -11.37 -37.85 21.58
C GLU A 250 -12.25 -36.85 22.37
N GLU A 251 -11.67 -36.09 23.31
CA GLU A 251 -12.40 -35.07 24.09
C GLU A 251 -12.95 -33.93 23.20
N SER A 252 -12.19 -33.53 22.18
CA SER A 252 -12.58 -32.45 21.25
C SER A 252 -13.71 -32.88 20.31
N ILE A 253 -13.78 -34.16 19.95
CA ILE A 253 -14.88 -34.74 19.18
C ILE A 253 -16.12 -34.88 20.08
N GLN A 254 -15.99 -35.52 21.25
CA GLN A 254 -17.09 -35.71 22.19
C GLN A 254 -17.72 -34.40 22.67
N SER A 255 -16.94 -33.31 22.75
CA SER A 255 -17.44 -31.97 23.10
C SER A 255 -17.79 -31.07 21.90
N ASN A 256 -17.74 -31.60 20.68
CA ASN A 256 -17.96 -30.93 19.40
C ASN A 256 -17.19 -29.60 19.23
N LYS A 257 -15.91 -29.60 19.62
CA LYS A 257 -14.96 -28.48 19.51
C LYS A 257 -13.89 -28.72 18.44
N LEU A 258 -13.87 -29.88 17.79
CA LEU A 258 -12.92 -30.18 16.72
C LEU A 258 -13.33 -29.48 15.41
N GLY A 259 -12.93 -28.23 15.27
CA GLY A 259 -13.12 -27.41 14.07
C GLY A 259 -14.18 -26.32 14.21
N ASN A 260 -14.65 -25.82 13.07
CA ASN A 260 -15.56 -24.68 12.97
C ASN A 260 -17.03 -25.12 13.20
N PRO A 261 -17.69 -24.66 14.29
CA PRO A 261 -19.05 -25.07 14.63
C PRO A 261 -20.14 -24.51 13.71
N VAL A 262 -19.83 -23.50 12.89
CA VAL A 262 -20.79 -22.88 11.96
C VAL A 262 -20.69 -23.50 10.56
N ALA A 263 -19.51 -24.02 10.19
CA ALA A 263 -19.26 -24.58 8.86
C ALA A 263 -20.10 -25.83 8.52
N MET A 264 -20.55 -26.60 9.52
CA MET A 264 -21.46 -27.73 9.29
C MET A 264 -22.88 -27.26 8.89
N GLY A 265 -23.32 -26.12 9.40
CA GLY A 265 -24.56 -25.48 8.92
C GLY A 265 -24.44 -25.11 7.44
N LEU A 266 -23.36 -24.41 7.08
CA LEU A 266 -23.06 -24.06 5.68
C LEU A 266 -23.00 -25.29 4.77
N LEU A 267 -22.39 -26.41 5.21
CA LEU A 267 -22.35 -27.66 4.46
C LEU A 267 -23.75 -28.20 4.12
N ASN A 268 -24.69 -28.13 5.06
CA ASN A 268 -26.07 -28.58 4.88
C ASN A 268 -26.91 -27.59 4.05
N ASP A 269 -26.57 -26.29 4.06
CA ASP A 269 -27.21 -25.24 3.27
C ASP A 269 -26.80 -25.28 1.78
N ILE A 270 -25.49 -25.38 1.49
CA ILE A 270 -24.95 -25.28 0.12
C ILE A 270 -24.72 -26.62 -0.58
N ARG A 271 -24.60 -27.72 0.17
CA ARG A 271 -24.54 -29.12 -0.32
C ARG A 271 -23.60 -29.35 -1.52
N PRO A 272 -22.30 -29.00 -1.43
CA PRO A 272 -21.36 -29.12 -2.53
C PRO A 272 -21.03 -30.59 -2.82
N LYS A 273 -20.62 -30.93 -4.05
CA LYS A 273 -20.19 -32.31 -4.36
C LYS A 273 -18.93 -32.72 -3.59
N TYR A 274 -18.01 -31.78 -3.40
CA TYR A 274 -16.77 -31.99 -2.66
C TYR A 274 -16.56 -30.93 -1.59
N TRP A 275 -15.98 -31.34 -0.46
CA TRP A 275 -15.52 -30.44 0.60
C TRP A 275 -14.07 -30.79 0.99
N PHE A 276 -13.17 -29.82 0.98
CA PHE A 276 -11.74 -30.04 1.24
C PHE A 276 -11.20 -29.20 2.40
N SER A 277 -10.38 -29.81 3.27
CA SER A 277 -9.79 -29.16 4.46
C SER A 277 -8.44 -29.77 4.88
N SER A 278 -7.67 -29.09 5.74
CA SER A 278 -6.37 -29.66 6.20
C SER A 278 -5.80 -29.19 7.54
N HIS A 279 -6.44 -28.25 8.25
CA HIS A 279 -5.99 -27.72 9.55
C HIS A 279 -5.56 -28.80 10.56
N MET A 280 -6.28 -29.92 10.63
CA MET A 280 -5.98 -30.99 11.57
C MET A 280 -4.73 -31.82 11.24
N HIS A 281 -4.06 -31.59 10.09
CA HIS A 281 -2.86 -32.32 9.63
C HIS A 281 -2.99 -33.85 9.75
N CYS A 282 -3.98 -34.42 9.08
CA CYS A 282 -4.18 -35.86 8.95
C CYS A 282 -5.09 -36.15 7.76
N PHE A 283 -4.91 -37.31 7.14
CA PHE A 283 -5.82 -37.82 6.14
C PHE A 283 -7.14 -38.29 6.78
N PHE A 284 -8.27 -37.81 6.28
CA PHE A 284 -9.60 -38.28 6.68
C PHE A 284 -10.57 -38.22 5.50
N ARG A 285 -11.58 -39.08 5.50
CA ARG A 285 -12.68 -39.06 4.53
C ARG A 285 -14.00 -39.32 5.21
N ALA A 286 -15.03 -38.63 4.74
CA ALA A 286 -16.40 -38.79 5.16
C ALA A 286 -17.35 -38.54 3.97
N GLU A 287 -18.54 -39.13 3.99
CA GLU A 287 -19.61 -38.82 3.03
C GLU A 287 -20.84 -38.37 3.82
N VAL A 288 -21.19 -37.08 3.70
CA VAL A 288 -22.33 -36.50 4.42
C VAL A 288 -23.60 -36.67 3.56
N PRO A 289 -24.60 -37.46 4.00
CA PRO A 289 -25.87 -37.58 3.31
C PRO A 289 -26.71 -36.31 3.50
N HIS A 290 -27.53 -35.99 2.51
CA HIS A 290 -28.43 -34.84 2.53
C HIS A 290 -29.88 -35.28 2.47
N ASP A 291 -30.71 -34.76 3.38
CA ASP A 291 -32.15 -35.03 3.36
C ASP A 291 -32.81 -34.42 2.12
N ALA A 292 -33.70 -35.20 1.49
CA ALA A 292 -34.51 -34.74 0.37
C ALA A 292 -35.51 -33.66 0.86
N PRO A 293 -35.60 -32.47 0.21
CA PRO A 293 -36.45 -31.38 0.69
C PRO A 293 -37.96 -31.68 0.61
N ASN A 294 -38.35 -32.71 -0.16
CA ASN A 294 -39.68 -33.32 -0.13
C ASN A 294 -39.56 -34.80 -0.52
N SER A 295 -40.46 -35.66 -0.02
CA SER A 295 -40.47 -37.12 -0.28
C SER A 295 -40.84 -37.53 -1.71
N SER A 296 -40.98 -36.56 -2.63
CA SER A 296 -41.31 -36.73 -4.05
C SER A 296 -40.17 -36.31 -4.98
N LEU A 297 -39.05 -35.83 -4.45
CA LEU A 297 -37.83 -35.49 -5.19
C LEU A 297 -36.75 -36.57 -4.99
N PRO A 298 -35.76 -36.69 -5.89
CA PRO A 298 -34.60 -37.54 -5.66
C PRO A 298 -33.87 -37.15 -4.37
N THR A 299 -33.29 -38.13 -3.67
CA THR A 299 -32.32 -37.86 -2.61
C THR A 299 -31.07 -37.20 -3.23
N PRO A 300 -30.62 -36.02 -2.74
CA PRO A 300 -29.44 -35.36 -3.27
C PRO A 300 -28.18 -36.23 -3.16
N GLU A 301 -27.19 -35.98 -4.03
CA GLU A 301 -25.89 -36.64 -3.91
C GLU A 301 -25.18 -36.23 -2.59
N PRO A 302 -24.54 -37.17 -1.86
CA PRO A 302 -23.84 -36.85 -0.61
C PRO A 302 -22.59 -35.99 -0.86
N THR A 303 -22.30 -35.06 0.07
CA THR A 303 -21.07 -34.26 0.02
C THR A 303 -19.87 -35.14 0.40
N LYS A 304 -18.87 -35.21 -0.49
CA LYS A 304 -17.65 -36.00 -0.26
C LYS A 304 -16.61 -35.13 0.41
N PHE A 305 -16.41 -35.36 1.70
CA PHE A 305 -15.37 -34.68 2.49
C PHE A 305 -14.03 -35.43 2.36
N LEU A 306 -12.97 -34.67 2.09
CA LEU A 306 -11.60 -35.14 2.09
C LEU A 306 -10.72 -34.15 2.85
N ALA A 307 -10.08 -34.62 3.92
CA ALA A 307 -8.99 -33.91 4.55
C ALA A 307 -7.64 -34.54 4.20
N LEU A 308 -6.62 -33.69 4.08
CA LEU A 308 -5.26 -34.07 3.71
C LEU A 308 -4.23 -33.59 4.74
N ASP A 309 -3.09 -34.28 4.73
CA ASP A 309 -1.95 -34.01 5.60
C ASP A 309 -0.95 -33.02 4.95
N LYS A 310 0.15 -32.72 5.64
CA LYS A 310 1.25 -31.87 5.15
C LYS A 310 2.33 -32.67 4.38
N PRO A 311 3.13 -32.05 3.49
CA PRO A 311 4.11 -32.72 2.62
C PRO A 311 5.34 -33.27 3.38
N LEU A 312 5.12 -34.34 4.15
CA LEU A 312 6.15 -35.10 4.87
C LEU A 312 6.25 -36.54 4.34
N PRO A 313 7.42 -37.21 4.46
CA PRO A 313 7.58 -38.59 4.02
C PRO A 313 6.56 -39.54 4.65
N ARG A 314 5.86 -40.32 3.81
CA ARG A 314 4.77 -41.25 4.16
C ARG A 314 3.44 -40.62 4.60
N HIS A 315 3.31 -39.29 4.66
CA HIS A 315 2.02 -38.63 4.90
C HIS A 315 1.20 -38.53 3.59
N ARG A 316 -0.14 -38.64 3.69
CA ARG A 316 -1.06 -38.47 2.54
C ARG A 316 -1.44 -37.00 2.40
N PHE A 317 -0.57 -36.24 1.74
CA PHE A 317 -0.72 -34.79 1.56
C PHE A 317 -1.33 -34.37 0.22
N LEU A 318 -1.47 -35.30 -0.73
CA LEU A 318 -1.89 -35.05 -2.11
C LEU A 318 -2.88 -36.14 -2.56
N GLU A 319 -3.92 -35.75 -3.30
CA GLU A 319 -4.89 -36.65 -3.92
C GLU A 319 -5.29 -36.17 -5.32
N THR A 320 -5.47 -37.11 -6.27
CA THR A 320 -5.89 -36.84 -7.65
C THR A 320 -7.40 -37.07 -7.81
N ILE A 321 -8.14 -36.07 -8.30
CA ILE A 321 -9.59 -36.17 -8.56
C ILE A 321 -9.85 -35.84 -10.04
N ASN A 322 -10.62 -36.70 -10.72
CA ASN A 322 -11.02 -36.49 -12.11
C ASN A 322 -12.49 -36.09 -12.15
N ILE A 323 -12.79 -34.86 -12.57
CA ILE A 323 -14.15 -34.30 -12.60
C ILE A 323 -14.60 -34.17 -14.07
N PRO A 324 -15.77 -34.70 -14.46
CA PRO A 324 -16.28 -34.52 -15.83
C PRO A 324 -16.66 -33.05 -16.06
N ILE A 325 -16.25 -32.50 -17.20
CA ILE A 325 -16.50 -31.12 -17.62
C ILE A 325 -17.07 -31.08 -19.04
N GLU A 326 -17.64 -29.94 -19.44
CA GLU A 326 -18.14 -29.73 -20.79
C GLU A 326 -17.01 -29.71 -21.83
N GLU A 327 -17.30 -30.12 -23.07
CA GLU A 327 -16.31 -30.16 -24.16
C GLU A 327 -15.74 -28.76 -24.43
N ASN A 328 -16.60 -27.74 -24.40
CA ASN A 328 -16.34 -26.31 -24.61
C ASN A 328 -15.80 -25.56 -23.37
N ALA A 329 -15.60 -26.23 -22.22
CA ALA A 329 -15.17 -25.57 -20.99
C ALA A 329 -13.79 -24.90 -21.14
N GLN A 330 -13.67 -23.64 -20.71
CA GLN A 330 -12.42 -22.89 -20.77
C GLN A 330 -11.55 -23.19 -19.53
N MET A 331 -10.26 -23.52 -19.75
CA MET A 331 -9.30 -23.78 -18.66
C MET A 331 -8.67 -22.45 -18.18
N GLN A 332 -9.51 -21.53 -17.72
CA GLN A 332 -9.12 -20.25 -17.17
C GLN A 332 -9.90 -19.96 -15.88
N LEU A 333 -9.38 -19.03 -15.08
CA LEU A 333 -10.03 -18.58 -13.86
C LEU A 333 -10.97 -17.40 -14.17
N GLU A 334 -12.21 -17.51 -13.71
CA GLU A 334 -13.29 -16.53 -13.90
C GLU A 334 -13.88 -16.12 -12.55
N TYR A 335 -14.33 -14.87 -12.45
CA TYR A 335 -15.19 -14.43 -11.36
C TYR A 335 -16.57 -15.09 -11.49
N ASP A 336 -17.25 -15.26 -10.36
CA ASP A 336 -18.62 -15.79 -10.33
C ASP A 336 -19.64 -14.64 -10.23
N PRO A 337 -20.53 -14.42 -11.23
CA PRO A 337 -21.43 -13.26 -11.25
C PRO A 337 -22.40 -13.23 -10.07
N ILE A 338 -22.88 -14.40 -9.65
CA ILE A 338 -23.76 -14.56 -8.49
C ILE A 338 -23.04 -14.15 -7.20
N TRP A 339 -21.77 -14.53 -7.02
CA TRP A 339 -20.95 -14.10 -5.89
C TRP A 339 -20.60 -12.60 -5.94
N LEU A 340 -20.32 -12.05 -7.12
CA LEU A 340 -20.12 -10.60 -7.30
C LEU A 340 -21.37 -9.82 -6.86
N ALA A 341 -22.57 -10.27 -7.26
CA ALA A 341 -23.83 -9.69 -6.83
C ALA A 341 -24.07 -9.83 -5.31
N ILE A 342 -23.77 -11.00 -4.72
CA ILE A 342 -23.81 -11.20 -3.25
C ILE A 342 -22.87 -10.22 -2.53
N MET A 343 -21.63 -10.05 -3.00
CA MET A 343 -20.68 -9.11 -2.38
C MET A 343 -21.15 -7.66 -2.49
N LYS A 344 -21.72 -7.26 -3.62
CA LYS A 344 -22.29 -5.92 -3.81
C LYS A 344 -23.50 -5.68 -2.91
N ASN A 345 -24.43 -6.64 -2.86
CA ASN A 345 -25.60 -6.63 -1.98
C ASN A 345 -25.21 -6.56 -0.48
N THR A 346 -24.05 -7.13 -0.11
CA THR A 346 -23.57 -7.19 1.29
C THR A 346 -22.54 -6.11 1.66
N ASP A 347 -22.11 -5.23 0.75
CA ASP A 347 -21.11 -4.18 1.05
C ASP A 347 -21.52 -3.27 2.22
N ARG A 348 -22.83 -3.11 2.49
CA ARG A 348 -23.30 -2.36 3.66
C ARG A 348 -22.76 -2.89 5.00
N PHE A 349 -22.34 -4.15 5.06
CA PHE A 349 -21.74 -4.80 6.24
C PHE A 349 -20.19 -4.75 6.27
N THR A 350 -19.55 -4.16 5.25
CA THR A 350 -18.09 -3.94 5.22
C THR A 350 -17.69 -2.94 6.31
N GLU A 351 -17.10 -3.45 7.40
CA GLU A 351 -16.72 -2.71 8.61
C GLU A 351 -15.25 -2.95 8.95
N VAL A 352 -14.52 -1.87 9.22
CA VAL A 352 -13.05 -1.83 9.44
C VAL A 352 -12.65 -1.46 10.87
N THR A 353 -13.61 -1.47 11.80
CA THR A 353 -13.39 -1.20 13.23
C THR A 353 -13.65 -2.44 14.09
N GLU A 354 -13.19 -2.40 15.34
CA GLU A 354 -13.31 -3.48 16.32
C GLU A 354 -14.74 -3.81 16.78
N ARG A 355 -15.74 -3.15 16.17
CA ARG A 355 -17.18 -3.23 16.51
C ARG A 355 -17.79 -4.57 16.13
N ILE A 356 -18.88 -4.90 16.82
CA ILE A 356 -19.74 -6.04 16.49
C ILE A 356 -20.57 -5.70 15.24
N VAL A 357 -20.50 -6.55 14.22
CA VAL A 357 -21.30 -6.45 13.00
C VAL A 357 -22.62 -7.18 13.24
N HIS A 358 -23.70 -6.41 13.43
CA HIS A 358 -25.04 -6.95 13.56
C HIS A 358 -25.61 -7.27 12.17
N LEU A 359 -25.67 -8.56 11.85
CA LEU A 359 -26.25 -9.08 10.61
C LEU A 359 -27.76 -9.31 10.77
N PRO A 360 -28.57 -9.06 9.74
CA PRO A 360 -30.01 -9.28 9.79
C PRO A 360 -30.35 -10.77 9.79
N SER A 361 -31.52 -11.10 10.34
CA SER A 361 -31.99 -12.48 10.52
C SER A 361 -33.50 -12.54 10.26
N PRO A 362 -34.05 -13.66 9.76
CA PRO A 362 -35.50 -13.88 9.66
C PRO A 362 -36.27 -13.63 10.97
N ALA A 363 -35.61 -13.73 12.13
CA ALA A 363 -36.20 -13.49 13.44
C ALA A 363 -36.17 -12.00 13.90
N SER A 364 -35.65 -11.08 13.07
CA SER A 364 -35.57 -9.66 13.42
C SER A 364 -36.95 -9.02 13.52
N THR A 365 -37.19 -8.27 14.61
CA THR A 365 -38.50 -7.62 14.87
C THR A 365 -38.77 -6.42 13.94
N SER A 366 -37.74 -5.93 13.24
CA SER A 366 -37.81 -4.81 12.30
C SER A 366 -38.40 -5.24 10.96
N ARG A 367 -39.73 -5.18 10.84
CA ARG A 367 -40.56 -5.69 9.72
C ARG A 367 -40.18 -5.29 8.28
N ASN A 368 -39.26 -4.34 8.07
CA ASN A 368 -38.91 -3.79 6.76
C ASN A 368 -37.44 -4.01 6.35
N GLU A 369 -36.63 -4.78 7.10
CA GLU A 369 -35.23 -5.02 6.74
C GLU A 369 -35.03 -6.25 5.84
N ARG A 370 -34.32 -6.07 4.71
CA ARG A 370 -33.84 -7.20 3.87
C ARG A 370 -32.89 -8.05 4.71
N TRP A 371 -33.25 -9.32 4.94
CA TRP A 371 -32.41 -10.33 5.57
C TRP A 371 -31.83 -11.33 4.55
N ASP A 372 -32.50 -11.48 3.40
CA ASP A 372 -32.10 -12.36 2.30
C ASP A 372 -31.34 -11.53 1.24
N PHE A 373 -30.05 -11.80 1.08
CA PHE A 373 -29.14 -11.10 0.17
C PHE A 373 -28.78 -11.95 -1.05
N ARG A 374 -29.51 -13.04 -1.28
CA ARG A 374 -29.56 -13.69 -2.59
C ARG A 374 -29.84 -12.63 -3.68
N PRO A 375 -29.09 -12.66 -4.78
CA PRO A 375 -29.27 -11.68 -5.84
C PRO A 375 -30.52 -12.01 -6.66
N THR A 376 -31.22 -10.97 -7.09
CA THR A 376 -32.27 -11.08 -8.11
C THR A 376 -31.68 -11.14 -9.51
N ASP A 377 -32.45 -11.54 -10.52
CA ASP A 377 -32.00 -11.57 -11.91
C ASP A 377 -31.56 -10.18 -12.40
N GLU A 378 -32.19 -9.11 -11.91
CA GLU A 378 -31.79 -7.72 -12.18
C GLU A 378 -30.46 -7.34 -11.50
N GLU A 379 -30.20 -7.83 -10.29
CA GLU A 379 -28.93 -7.62 -9.57
C GLU A 379 -27.77 -8.43 -10.18
N ILE A 380 -28.07 -9.55 -10.86
CA ILE A 380 -27.10 -10.30 -11.68
C ILE A 380 -26.85 -9.56 -13.00
N ALA A 381 -27.90 -9.12 -13.70
CA ALA A 381 -27.76 -8.39 -14.97
C ALA A 381 -26.98 -7.06 -14.82
N GLU A 382 -27.10 -6.36 -13.68
CA GLU A 382 -26.26 -5.18 -13.40
C GLU A 382 -24.78 -5.56 -13.20
N VAL A 383 -24.48 -6.78 -12.73
CA VAL A 383 -23.10 -7.30 -12.66
C VAL A 383 -22.58 -7.70 -14.05
N ASP A 384 -23.43 -8.29 -14.89
CA ASP A 384 -23.08 -8.63 -16.28
C ASP A 384 -22.76 -7.36 -17.09
N GLU A 385 -23.55 -6.29 -16.95
CA GLU A 385 -23.26 -4.97 -17.53
C GLU A 385 -21.94 -4.38 -17.00
N LEU A 386 -21.71 -4.44 -15.68
CA LEU A 386 -20.46 -3.98 -15.06
C LEU A 386 -19.22 -4.75 -15.52
N PHE A 387 -19.40 -5.98 -16.03
CA PHE A 387 -18.31 -6.85 -16.45
C PHE A 387 -18.13 -6.99 -17.97
N GLU A 388 -19.04 -6.41 -18.77
CA GLU A 388 -19.05 -6.49 -20.24
C GLU A 388 -19.11 -7.96 -20.72
N ASP A 389 -19.92 -8.78 -20.04
CA ASP A 389 -19.97 -10.26 -20.15
C ASP A 389 -18.62 -10.99 -19.91
N ASN A 390 -17.55 -10.24 -19.58
CA ASN A 390 -16.20 -10.76 -19.47
C ASN A 390 -15.77 -10.94 -18.00
N PHE A 391 -16.05 -12.14 -17.51
CA PHE A 391 -15.71 -12.56 -16.15
C PHE A 391 -14.29 -13.10 -15.97
N LYS A 392 -13.43 -13.13 -17.01
CA LYS A 392 -12.06 -13.64 -16.84
C LYS A 392 -11.33 -12.83 -15.76
N ILE A 393 -10.72 -13.50 -14.79
CA ILE A 393 -9.84 -12.84 -13.82
C ILE A 393 -8.60 -12.33 -14.59
N PRO A 394 -8.28 -11.02 -14.53
CA PRO A 394 -7.14 -10.46 -15.25
C PRO A 394 -5.82 -10.97 -14.68
N ASP A 395 -4.83 -11.21 -15.53
CA ASP A 395 -3.49 -11.66 -15.14
C ASP A 395 -2.63 -10.48 -14.63
N ASN A 396 -3.14 -9.74 -13.63
CA ASN A 396 -2.63 -8.44 -13.16
C ASN A 396 -1.78 -8.50 -11.87
N PHE A 397 -1.07 -9.61 -11.63
CA PHE A 397 -0.11 -9.71 -10.52
C PHE A 397 0.95 -8.59 -10.58
N ARG A 398 1.21 -7.95 -9.44
CA ARG A 398 2.35 -7.04 -9.24
C ARG A 398 2.88 -7.17 -7.81
N GLN A 399 4.19 -6.99 -7.63
CA GLN A 399 4.82 -7.01 -6.29
C GLN A 399 4.38 -5.79 -5.47
N THR A 400 3.88 -6.01 -4.25
CA THR A 400 3.46 -4.95 -3.32
C THR A 400 4.54 -4.61 -2.29
N ALA A 401 5.21 -5.61 -1.71
CA ALA A 401 6.41 -5.47 -0.88
C ALA A 401 7.69 -5.78 -1.67
N PRO A 402 8.88 -5.37 -1.20
CA PRO A 402 10.15 -5.82 -1.78
C PRO A 402 10.29 -7.36 -1.72
N PRO A 403 10.75 -8.02 -2.81
CA PRO A 403 11.07 -9.45 -2.78
C PRO A 403 12.37 -9.70 -2.00
N HIS A 404 12.48 -10.88 -1.38
CA HIS A 404 13.68 -11.31 -0.66
C HIS A 404 14.95 -11.18 -1.51
N GLN A 405 16.01 -10.60 -0.93
CA GLN A 405 17.36 -10.57 -1.48
C GLN A 405 18.29 -11.53 -0.72
N PRO A 406 19.27 -12.19 -1.37
CA PRO A 406 20.22 -13.10 -0.70
C PRO A 406 21.05 -12.46 0.43
N THR A 407 21.09 -11.14 0.50
CA THR A 407 21.73 -10.33 1.56
C THR A 407 20.83 -10.07 2.77
N ASP A 408 19.51 -10.31 2.69
CA ASP A 408 18.61 -10.09 3.81
C ASP A 408 18.89 -11.05 4.97
N THR A 409 18.62 -10.59 6.17
CA THR A 409 18.75 -11.37 7.40
C THR A 409 17.44 -11.41 8.17
N ARG A 410 17.27 -12.42 9.04
CA ARG A 410 16.12 -12.55 9.96
C ARG A 410 15.94 -11.35 10.92
N SER A 411 16.94 -10.47 11.01
CA SER A 411 16.95 -9.22 11.77
C SER A 411 16.35 -8.02 11.03
N CYS A 412 15.78 -8.21 9.83
CA CYS A 412 15.07 -7.14 9.12
C CYS A 412 13.84 -6.64 9.93
N PRO A 413 13.40 -5.39 9.72
CA PRO A 413 12.15 -4.89 10.29
C PRO A 413 10.93 -5.67 9.77
N PRO A 414 9.79 -5.62 10.48
CA PRO A 414 8.54 -6.20 10.01
C PRO A 414 8.00 -5.47 8.76
N SER A 415 7.31 -6.19 7.88
CA SER A 415 6.74 -5.62 6.65
C SER A 415 5.79 -4.46 6.92
N LEU A 416 5.72 -3.49 6.01
CA LEU A 416 4.68 -2.46 6.04
C LEU A 416 3.35 -3.01 5.47
N TYR A 417 2.26 -2.25 5.59
CA TYR A 417 1.00 -2.50 4.90
C TYR A 417 0.99 -1.81 3.55
N TYR A 418 0.71 -2.54 2.46
CA TYR A 418 0.72 -2.02 1.10
C TYR A 418 -0.68 -2.14 0.46
N ARG A 419 -1.16 -1.10 -0.24
CA ARG A 419 -2.42 -1.19 -1.01
C ARG A 419 -2.20 -2.03 -2.27
N ASN A 420 -2.94 -3.13 -2.39
CA ASN A 420 -2.84 -4.03 -3.54
C ASN A 420 -3.58 -3.42 -4.75
N PRO A 421 -2.99 -3.41 -5.97
CA PRO A 421 -3.64 -2.83 -7.13
C PRO A 421 -4.83 -3.69 -7.56
N GLN A 422 -4.78 -5.01 -7.36
CA GLN A 422 -5.85 -5.94 -7.71
C GLN A 422 -7.11 -5.65 -6.87
N THR A 423 -6.94 -5.48 -5.55
CA THR A 423 -8.03 -5.09 -4.63
C THR A 423 -8.66 -3.75 -5.04
N MET A 424 -7.84 -2.76 -5.39
CA MET A 424 -8.31 -1.44 -5.83
C MET A 424 -9.07 -1.50 -7.17
N GLU A 425 -8.47 -2.12 -8.19
CA GLU A 425 -9.04 -2.30 -9.54
C GLU A 425 -10.37 -3.08 -9.46
N PHE A 426 -10.43 -4.13 -8.63
CA PHE A 426 -11.62 -4.94 -8.38
C PHE A 426 -12.76 -4.16 -7.70
N CYS A 427 -12.47 -3.45 -6.61
CA CYS A 427 -13.48 -2.67 -5.89
C CYS A 427 -14.04 -1.54 -6.76
N GLN A 428 -13.20 -0.92 -7.57
CA GLN A 428 -13.59 0.12 -8.52
C GLN A 428 -14.51 -0.45 -9.63
N LYS A 429 -14.23 -1.63 -10.19
CA LYS A 429 -15.08 -2.26 -11.21
C LYS A 429 -16.45 -2.70 -10.65
N LEU A 430 -16.47 -3.34 -9.47
CA LEU A 430 -17.70 -3.81 -8.83
C LEU A 430 -18.50 -2.69 -8.11
N LYS A 431 -17.92 -1.49 -7.97
CA LYS A 431 -18.47 -0.31 -7.27
C LYS A 431 -18.74 -0.56 -5.76
N ILE A 432 -17.84 -1.29 -5.09
CA ILE A 432 -17.88 -1.56 -3.64
C ILE A 432 -16.75 -0.83 -2.89
N LYS A 433 -16.73 -0.88 -1.55
CA LYS A 433 -15.70 -0.22 -0.74
C LYS A 433 -14.34 -0.91 -0.87
N ASP A 434 -13.33 -0.13 -1.24
CA ASP A 434 -11.92 -0.55 -1.14
C ASP A 434 -11.52 -0.74 0.32
N PHE A 435 -11.34 -2.00 0.69
CA PHE A 435 -11.01 -2.42 2.03
C PHE A 435 -9.61 -1.95 2.48
N ASN A 436 -8.62 -1.98 1.58
CA ASN A 436 -7.28 -1.51 1.91
C ASN A 436 -7.28 0.01 2.11
N LEU A 437 -8.05 0.76 1.31
CA LEU A 437 -8.18 2.21 1.43
C LEU A 437 -8.83 2.61 2.78
N LEU A 438 -9.93 1.95 3.15
CA LEU A 438 -10.58 2.18 4.45
C LEU A 438 -9.63 1.89 5.62
N LEU A 439 -8.90 0.77 5.59
CA LEU A 439 -7.89 0.44 6.60
C LEU A 439 -6.76 1.49 6.66
N CYS A 440 -6.31 2.02 5.52
CA CYS A 440 -5.31 3.10 5.47
C CYS A 440 -5.82 4.42 6.07
N GLN A 441 -7.13 4.71 5.94
CA GLN A 441 -7.76 5.94 6.45
C GLN A 441 -8.04 5.93 7.97
N VAL A 442 -7.87 4.80 8.67
CA VAL A 442 -8.06 4.72 10.13
C VAL A 442 -7.09 5.66 10.87
N PRO A 443 -7.59 6.65 11.65
CA PRO A 443 -6.74 7.61 12.35
C PRO A 443 -5.74 6.96 13.33
N GLY A 444 -4.55 7.57 13.46
CA GLY A 444 -3.51 7.13 14.40
C GLY A 444 -2.79 5.84 14.01
N LYS A 445 -2.89 5.37 12.75
CA LYS A 445 -2.18 4.20 12.21
C LYS A 445 -1.42 4.50 10.89
N THR A 446 -0.96 5.72 10.68
CA THR A 446 -0.29 6.13 9.42
C THR A 446 1.09 5.48 9.21
N ASP A 447 1.82 5.26 10.29
CA ASP A 447 3.30 5.18 10.25
C ASP A 447 3.85 3.80 9.80
N PHE A 448 2.96 2.89 9.43
CA PHE A 448 3.27 1.54 8.91
C PHE A 448 2.60 1.27 7.55
N ILE A 449 2.17 2.32 6.84
CA ILE A 449 1.72 2.22 5.45
C ILE A 449 2.95 2.40 4.54
N GLY A 450 3.23 1.42 3.70
CA GLY A 450 4.36 1.45 2.77
C GLY A 450 3.96 1.88 1.37
N GLU A 451 4.87 2.57 0.68
CA GLU A 451 4.74 2.81 -0.76
C GLU A 451 4.92 1.47 -1.51
N PRO A 452 3.93 1.00 -2.30
CA PRO A 452 4.01 -0.33 -2.89
C PRO A 452 5.10 -0.44 -3.96
N ARG A 453 5.81 -1.58 -3.96
CA ARG A 453 6.92 -1.88 -4.89
C ARG A 453 6.53 -1.66 -6.35
N TYR A 454 5.32 -2.05 -6.78
CA TYR A 454 4.85 -1.80 -8.15
C TYR A 454 4.71 -0.32 -8.53
N MET A 455 4.51 0.59 -7.57
CA MET A 455 4.51 2.04 -7.86
C MET A 455 5.95 2.52 -8.09
N ILE A 456 6.89 2.05 -7.26
CA ILE A 456 8.33 2.27 -7.41
C ILE A 456 8.84 1.67 -8.74
N GLU A 457 8.27 0.54 -9.17
CA GLU A 457 8.57 -0.08 -10.47
C GLU A 457 7.88 0.61 -11.64
N GLN A 458 6.69 1.20 -11.49
CA GLN A 458 6.07 2.03 -12.54
C GLN A 458 6.79 3.38 -12.74
N LEU A 459 7.48 3.86 -11.69
CA LEU A 459 8.48 4.92 -11.80
C LEU A 459 9.70 4.40 -12.57
N ALA A 460 10.34 3.32 -12.11
CA ALA A 460 11.56 2.76 -12.72
C ALA A 460 11.40 2.10 -14.13
N THR A 461 10.18 1.72 -14.54
CA THR A 461 9.89 1.12 -15.86
C THR A 461 9.28 2.12 -16.86
N ASN A 462 9.06 3.37 -16.45
CA ASN A 462 9.22 4.45 -17.41
C ASN A 462 10.69 4.44 -17.87
N PRO A 463 11.01 4.53 -19.18
CA PRO A 463 12.39 4.35 -19.69
C PRO A 463 13.43 5.44 -19.33
N ASN A 464 13.28 6.11 -18.19
CA ASN A 464 13.92 7.40 -17.87
C ASN A 464 14.21 7.58 -16.36
N GLU A 465 13.85 6.65 -15.46
CA GLU A 465 14.08 6.79 -14.02
C GLU A 465 14.98 5.67 -13.48
N ILE A 466 16.25 6.01 -13.25
CA ILE A 466 17.30 5.10 -12.76
C ILE A 466 17.28 5.11 -11.23
N HIS A 467 17.23 3.92 -10.60
CA HIS A 467 17.59 3.79 -9.18
C HIS A 467 19.07 4.13 -9.01
N LEU A 468 19.36 5.23 -8.30
CA LEU A 468 20.72 5.62 -7.95
C LEU A 468 21.20 4.78 -6.76
N ASP A 469 21.98 3.75 -7.05
CA ASP A 469 23.07 3.32 -6.17
C ASP A 469 24.32 4.05 -6.67
N ASP A 470 25.00 4.79 -5.78
CA ASP A 470 26.12 5.68 -6.14
C ASP A 470 27.34 4.92 -6.71
N ASN A 471 27.34 3.58 -6.67
CA ASN A 471 28.46 2.74 -7.12
C ASN A 471 28.36 2.25 -8.59
N ASP A 472 27.19 2.31 -9.24
CA ASP A 472 26.97 1.67 -10.56
C ASP A 472 26.80 2.65 -11.74
N ILE A 473 26.80 3.96 -11.48
CA ILE A 473 26.65 5.02 -12.49
C ILE A 473 27.74 4.96 -13.58
N ASP A 474 28.95 4.52 -13.22
CA ASP A 474 30.12 4.44 -14.12
C ASP A 474 30.05 3.36 -15.22
N LYS A 475 29.00 2.50 -15.27
CA LYS A 475 29.03 1.27 -16.10
C LYS A 475 27.95 1.11 -17.17
N GLN A 476 26.88 1.92 -17.23
CA GLN A 476 25.76 1.69 -18.17
C GLN A 476 25.35 2.88 -19.06
N SER A 477 26.19 3.92 -19.20
CA SER A 477 25.94 5.05 -20.10
C SER A 477 26.34 4.74 -21.56
N SER A 478 25.37 4.34 -22.41
CA SER A 478 25.67 4.14 -23.86
C SER A 478 24.56 4.41 -24.90
N ASN A 479 23.26 4.41 -24.55
CA ASN A 479 22.18 4.44 -25.57
C ASN A 479 20.95 5.30 -25.24
N MET A 480 21.04 6.22 -24.27
CA MET A 480 19.97 7.16 -23.92
C MET A 480 20.38 8.59 -24.29
N SER A 481 19.46 9.38 -24.86
CA SER A 481 19.72 10.79 -25.17
C SER A 481 19.36 11.69 -23.99
N ASP A 482 20.31 12.52 -23.53
CA ASP A 482 20.24 13.30 -22.29
C ASP A 482 18.93 14.11 -22.15
N GLU A 483 18.45 14.65 -23.26
CA GLU A 483 17.25 15.47 -23.35
C GLU A 483 15.95 14.75 -22.95
N LYS A 484 15.92 13.41 -22.99
CA LYS A 484 14.79 12.63 -22.46
C LYS A 484 14.84 12.47 -20.94
N ILE A 485 16.04 12.33 -20.39
CA ILE A 485 16.28 12.18 -18.94
C ILE A 485 15.93 13.49 -18.24
N GLU A 486 16.39 14.62 -18.80
CA GLU A 486 16.08 15.98 -18.35
C GLU A 486 14.56 16.22 -18.24
N LYS A 487 13.83 15.87 -19.32
CA LYS A 487 12.38 16.06 -19.42
C LYS A 487 11.60 15.17 -18.45
N LEU A 488 12.07 13.97 -18.12
CA LEU A 488 11.40 13.17 -17.09
C LEU A 488 11.70 13.69 -15.68
N ARG A 489 12.95 14.02 -15.35
CA ARG A 489 13.33 14.58 -14.02
C ARG A 489 12.49 15.82 -13.66
N ARG A 490 12.27 16.70 -14.64
CA ARG A 490 11.34 17.85 -14.59
C ARG A 490 9.89 17.43 -14.34
N TYR A 491 9.37 16.44 -15.08
CA TYR A 491 8.02 15.92 -14.90
C TYR A 491 7.83 15.32 -13.50
N ILE A 492 8.78 14.48 -13.06
CA ILE A 492 8.84 13.82 -11.75
C ILE A 492 8.74 14.84 -10.61
N PHE A 493 9.61 15.87 -10.60
CA PHE A 493 9.61 16.90 -9.56
C PHE A 493 8.25 17.61 -9.47
N VAL A 494 7.73 18.11 -10.60
CA VAL A 494 6.44 18.82 -10.65
C VAL A 494 5.26 17.90 -10.28
N TYR A 495 5.32 16.62 -10.65
CA TYR A 495 4.28 15.63 -10.39
C TYR A 495 4.20 15.26 -8.91
N PHE A 496 5.33 14.93 -8.27
CA PHE A 496 5.37 14.59 -6.84
C PHE A 496 4.89 15.76 -5.97
N GLN A 497 5.37 16.98 -6.25
CA GLN A 497 5.01 18.15 -5.45
C GLN A 497 3.53 18.57 -5.63
N LYS A 498 2.85 18.17 -6.72
CA LYS A 498 1.40 18.41 -6.93
C LYS A 498 0.47 17.37 -6.31
N ARG A 499 0.99 16.22 -5.82
CA ARG A 499 0.16 15.11 -5.31
C ARG A 499 0.34 14.79 -3.82
N ARG A 500 1.22 15.49 -3.09
CA ARG A 500 1.40 15.28 -1.65
C ARG A 500 0.31 15.97 -0.83
N LEU A 501 -0.39 15.18 -0.01
CA LEU A 501 -1.42 15.63 0.96
C LEU A 501 -0.86 16.44 2.14
N LYS A 502 0.47 16.57 2.24
CA LYS A 502 1.17 17.26 3.34
C LYS A 502 2.40 17.96 2.78
N ARG A 503 2.62 19.21 3.19
CA ARG A 503 3.78 20.03 2.80
C ARG A 503 5.09 19.42 3.34
N ASP A 504 6.10 19.35 2.49
CA ASP A 504 7.46 18.94 2.84
C ASP A 504 8.23 20.02 3.65
N ASP A 505 9.30 19.61 4.33
CA ASP A 505 10.21 20.55 5.01
C ASP A 505 10.89 21.46 3.97
N SER A 506 10.93 22.77 4.24
CA SER A 506 11.54 23.77 3.37
C SER A 506 13.04 23.51 3.09
N TYR A 507 13.74 22.83 4.00
CA TYR A 507 15.09 22.30 3.75
C TYR A 507 15.11 21.21 2.65
N ALA A 508 14.15 20.28 2.69
CA ALA A 508 14.09 19.18 1.71
C ALA A 508 13.77 19.74 0.32
N ILE A 509 12.86 20.73 0.26
CA ILE A 509 12.59 21.51 -0.96
C ILE A 509 13.87 22.20 -1.45
N ALA A 510 14.61 22.90 -0.58
CA ALA A 510 15.87 23.57 -0.97
C ALA A 510 16.91 22.59 -1.56
N LYS A 511 17.20 21.48 -0.84
CA LYS A 511 18.15 20.44 -1.30
C LYS A 511 17.70 19.78 -2.60
N GLN A 512 16.42 19.45 -2.75
CA GLN A 512 15.88 18.86 -3.98
C GLN A 512 15.94 19.85 -5.16
N SER A 513 15.62 21.13 -4.96
CA SER A 513 15.75 22.16 -6.00
C SER A 513 17.20 22.35 -6.45
N MET A 514 18.16 22.46 -5.53
CA MET A 514 19.58 22.56 -5.90
C MET A 514 20.10 21.28 -6.58
N THR A 515 19.65 20.11 -6.15
CA THR A 515 19.99 18.83 -6.82
C THR A 515 19.43 18.81 -8.25
N PHE A 516 18.21 19.29 -8.47
CA PHE A 516 17.63 19.43 -9.82
C PHE A 516 18.42 20.40 -10.70
N PHE A 517 18.80 21.59 -10.17
CA PHE A 517 19.63 22.54 -10.92
C PHE A 517 21.04 21.98 -11.22
N LYS A 518 21.65 21.20 -10.32
CA LYS A 518 22.89 20.45 -10.59
C LYS A 518 22.74 19.48 -11.77
N GLN A 519 21.63 18.76 -11.86
CA GLN A 519 21.39 17.85 -13.00
C GLN A 519 21.23 18.61 -14.33
N LEU A 520 20.52 19.75 -14.34
CA LEU A 520 20.41 20.62 -15.52
C LEU A 520 21.78 21.17 -15.98
N VAL A 521 22.71 21.44 -15.07
CA VAL A 521 24.09 21.85 -15.40
C VAL A 521 24.89 20.67 -15.98
N LEU A 522 24.77 19.48 -15.40
CA LEU A 522 25.48 18.28 -15.85
C LEU A 522 25.08 17.83 -17.26
N HIS A 523 23.77 17.70 -17.51
CA HIS A 523 23.22 17.10 -18.73
C HIS A 523 22.77 18.13 -19.79
N GLY A 524 22.52 19.38 -19.38
CA GLY A 524 21.93 20.41 -20.23
C GLY A 524 22.75 20.74 -21.48
N LYS A 525 22.06 20.91 -22.62
CA LYS A 525 22.67 21.21 -23.92
C LYS A 525 22.87 22.72 -24.12
N TYR A 526 23.98 23.25 -23.61
CA TYR A 526 24.36 24.66 -23.75
C TYR A 526 25.77 24.83 -24.36
N LYS A 527 26.04 25.99 -24.98
CA LYS A 527 27.35 26.31 -25.59
C LYS A 527 28.02 27.53 -24.95
N SER A 528 27.23 28.44 -24.39
CA SER A 528 27.66 29.64 -23.68
C SER A 528 27.06 29.70 -22.27
N ILE A 529 27.58 30.61 -21.43
CA ILE A 529 27.00 30.94 -20.12
C ILE A 529 25.56 31.44 -20.27
N LYS A 530 25.29 32.25 -21.32
CA LYS A 530 23.97 32.80 -21.63
C LYS A 530 22.94 31.71 -21.97
N ASP A 531 23.34 30.67 -22.69
CA ASP A 531 22.47 29.52 -22.97
C ASP A 531 22.09 28.76 -21.68
N LEU A 532 23.04 28.59 -20.76
CA LEU A 532 22.79 27.94 -19.46
C LEU A 532 21.88 28.79 -18.56
N ILE A 533 22.11 30.10 -18.50
CA ILE A 533 21.23 31.05 -17.78
C ILE A 533 19.80 30.98 -18.33
N ASN A 534 19.64 30.97 -19.66
CA ASN A 534 18.33 30.86 -20.29
C ASN A 534 17.66 29.50 -20.02
N LEU A 535 18.41 28.40 -20.05
CA LEU A 535 17.91 27.06 -19.71
C LEU A 535 17.44 26.99 -18.26
N LEU A 536 18.26 27.44 -17.31
CA LEU A 536 17.90 27.46 -15.88
C LEU A 536 16.67 28.34 -15.61
N LYS A 537 16.58 29.53 -16.25
CA LYS A 537 15.38 30.37 -16.17
C LYS A 537 14.15 29.65 -16.74
N GLN A 538 14.21 29.10 -17.95
CA GLN A 538 13.06 28.44 -18.60
C GLN A 538 12.53 27.24 -17.80
N GLU A 539 13.41 26.41 -17.24
CA GLU A 539 13.01 25.25 -16.43
C GLU A 539 12.53 25.69 -15.03
N GLY A 540 13.27 26.61 -14.41
CA GLY A 540 12.97 27.17 -13.08
C GLY A 540 11.74 28.08 -13.02
N GLU A 541 11.23 28.54 -14.16
CA GLU A 541 9.96 29.26 -14.27
C GLU A 541 8.77 28.30 -14.13
N GLN A 542 8.82 27.12 -14.76
CA GLN A 542 7.72 26.14 -14.78
C GLN A 542 7.61 25.32 -13.49
N LEU A 543 8.75 24.91 -12.93
CA LEU A 543 9.32 25.68 -11.82
C LEU A 543 8.36 26.26 -10.77
N TYR A 544 8.59 27.53 -10.42
CA TYR A 544 7.78 28.24 -9.43
C TYR A 544 6.31 28.41 -9.85
N ASN A 545 5.98 28.47 -11.14
CA ASN A 545 4.59 28.57 -11.62
C ASN A 545 3.73 27.35 -11.25
N SER A 546 4.36 26.21 -10.93
CA SER A 546 3.66 25.04 -10.40
C SER A 546 3.25 25.17 -8.93
N HIS A 547 4.00 25.98 -8.16
CA HIS A 547 3.91 26.11 -6.69
C HIS A 547 4.25 27.54 -6.25
N PRO A 548 3.41 28.55 -6.56
CA PRO A 548 3.73 29.95 -6.32
C PRO A 548 3.94 30.32 -4.84
N THR A 549 3.45 29.48 -3.91
CA THR A 549 3.62 29.62 -2.46
C THR A 549 5.00 29.22 -1.95
N GLU A 550 5.81 28.48 -2.72
CA GLU A 550 7.09 27.93 -2.28
C GLU A 550 8.28 28.79 -2.73
N PHE A 551 8.40 29.97 -2.12
CA PHE A 551 9.49 30.94 -2.34
C PHE A 551 10.89 30.30 -2.44
N VAL A 552 11.17 29.28 -1.62
CA VAL A 552 12.44 28.55 -1.58
C VAL A 552 12.87 28.04 -2.95
N ILE A 553 11.94 27.55 -3.79
CA ILE A 553 12.24 27.06 -5.15
C ILE A 553 12.83 28.20 -6.00
N LYS A 554 12.19 29.38 -5.95
CA LYS A 554 12.59 30.56 -6.71
C LYS A 554 13.88 31.18 -6.16
N ASN A 555 14.08 31.12 -4.83
CA ASN A 555 15.33 31.49 -4.17
C ASN A 555 16.50 30.60 -4.65
N MET A 556 16.31 29.27 -4.72
CA MET A 556 17.34 28.34 -5.20
C MET A 556 17.66 28.52 -6.69
N LEU A 557 16.66 28.88 -7.52
CA LEU A 557 16.90 29.27 -8.91
C LEU A 557 17.84 30.49 -9.01
N PHE A 558 17.54 31.57 -8.29
CA PHE A 558 18.37 32.79 -8.30
C PHE A 558 19.79 32.54 -7.76
N LEU A 559 19.94 31.65 -6.78
CA LEU A 559 21.24 31.26 -6.24
C LEU A 559 22.07 30.47 -7.28
N ALA A 560 21.46 29.50 -7.97
CA ALA A 560 22.11 28.75 -9.06
C ALA A 560 22.50 29.66 -10.24
N LEU A 561 21.66 30.64 -10.59
CA LEU A 561 21.98 31.64 -11.62
C LEU A 561 23.18 32.51 -11.23
N LYS A 562 23.29 32.93 -9.95
CA LYS A 562 24.47 33.66 -9.45
C LYS A 562 25.76 32.82 -9.60
N MET A 563 25.75 31.55 -9.20
CA MET A 563 26.93 30.67 -9.35
C MET A 563 27.39 30.55 -10.81
N VAL A 564 26.44 30.36 -11.75
CA VAL A 564 26.74 30.28 -13.19
C VAL A 564 27.41 31.56 -13.71
N ARG A 565 27.00 32.73 -13.22
CA ARG A 565 27.60 34.03 -13.57
C ARG A 565 28.99 34.21 -12.96
N GLU A 566 29.17 33.84 -11.70
CA GLU A 566 30.45 34.04 -10.99
C GLU A 566 31.52 33.07 -11.48
N GLU A 567 31.24 31.76 -11.57
CA GLU A 567 32.18 30.80 -12.16
C GLU A 567 32.44 31.08 -13.65
N GLY A 568 31.42 31.49 -14.40
CA GLY A 568 31.56 31.92 -15.79
C GLY A 568 32.52 33.10 -15.96
N ARG A 569 32.50 34.08 -15.05
CA ARG A 569 33.42 35.23 -15.06
C ARG A 569 34.82 34.84 -14.55
N LYS A 570 34.94 34.07 -13.47
CA LYS A 570 36.22 33.54 -12.95
C LYS A 570 37.01 32.77 -14.02
N ILE A 571 36.32 31.96 -14.84
CA ILE A 571 36.92 31.17 -15.92
C ILE A 571 37.48 32.03 -17.07
N VAL A 572 36.94 33.23 -17.31
CA VAL A 572 37.33 34.08 -18.45
C VAL A 572 38.25 35.24 -18.07
N PHE A 573 38.07 35.84 -16.89
CA PHE A 573 38.87 36.99 -16.43
C PHE A 573 39.94 36.62 -15.39
N GLY A 574 39.91 35.39 -14.87
CA GLY A 574 40.83 34.92 -13.82
C GLY A 574 40.44 35.40 -12.42
N LEU A 575 41.30 35.12 -11.45
CA LEU A 575 41.06 35.43 -10.02
C LEU A 575 41.32 36.90 -9.66
N ASP A 576 42.08 37.65 -10.47
CA ASP A 576 42.57 38.99 -10.11
C ASP A 576 41.55 40.12 -10.36
N GLN A 577 40.35 39.81 -10.87
CA GLN A 577 39.25 40.76 -11.06
C GLN A 577 38.03 40.39 -10.19
N PHE A 578 38.22 40.40 -8.86
CA PHE A 578 37.09 40.29 -7.93
C PHE A 578 36.16 41.49 -8.04
N TYR A 579 34.87 41.20 -8.20
CA TYR A 579 33.80 42.19 -8.39
C TYR A 579 33.49 42.90 -7.06
N ASP A 580 33.85 44.18 -6.94
CA ASP A 580 33.51 44.98 -5.75
C ASP A 580 32.01 45.37 -5.76
N PRO A 581 31.19 44.93 -4.78
CA PRO A 581 29.77 45.26 -4.74
C PRO A 581 29.45 46.76 -4.51
N SER A 582 30.45 47.59 -4.21
CA SER A 582 30.29 49.04 -4.02
C SER A 582 30.21 49.84 -5.33
N GLU A 583 30.55 49.24 -6.48
CA GLU A 583 30.60 49.91 -7.79
C GLU A 583 29.27 50.49 -8.33
N SER A 584 28.14 50.25 -7.67
CA SER A 584 26.80 50.64 -8.16
C SER A 584 26.66 52.13 -8.51
N LEU A 585 27.45 53.02 -7.90
CA LEU A 585 27.52 54.44 -8.27
C LEU A 585 28.51 54.73 -9.42
N ASN A 586 29.63 54.00 -9.52
CA ASN A 586 30.58 54.16 -10.63
C ASN A 586 30.00 53.67 -11.96
N LYS A 587 29.17 52.62 -11.92
CA LYS A 587 28.45 52.04 -13.07
C LYS A 587 27.46 53.01 -13.73
N LEU A 588 26.99 54.04 -12.99
CA LEU A 588 26.17 55.13 -13.55
C LEU A 588 27.00 56.20 -14.28
N VAL A 589 28.32 56.24 -14.09
CA VAL A 589 29.21 57.26 -14.68
C VAL A 589 29.91 56.74 -15.93
N ASN A 590 30.44 55.50 -15.89
CA ASN A 590 31.15 54.87 -17.01
C ASN A 590 30.46 53.57 -17.47
N PRO A 591 29.40 53.63 -18.31
CA PRO A 591 28.68 52.45 -18.78
C PRO A 591 29.40 51.66 -19.89
N SER A 592 30.59 52.06 -20.32
CA SER A 592 31.33 51.51 -21.47
C SER A 592 32.37 50.43 -21.13
N ASP A 593 32.78 50.31 -19.87
CA ASP A 593 34.08 49.70 -19.52
C ASP A 593 33.96 48.28 -18.94
N LEU A 594 32.77 47.67 -18.97
CA LEU A 594 32.51 46.31 -18.48
C LEU A 594 31.98 45.40 -19.62
N PRO A 595 32.54 44.20 -19.81
CA PRO A 595 32.12 43.28 -20.86
C PRO A 595 30.72 42.73 -20.58
N SER A 596 29.82 42.83 -21.55
CA SER A 596 28.48 42.25 -21.43
C SER A 596 28.54 40.72 -21.39
N ASP A 597 27.59 40.08 -20.69
CA ASP A 597 27.47 38.60 -20.65
C ASP A 597 27.28 37.95 -22.03
N SER A 598 27.09 38.76 -23.08
CA SER A 598 27.00 38.34 -24.48
C SER A 598 28.32 37.81 -25.06
N GLU A 599 29.48 38.22 -24.52
CA GLU A 599 30.80 37.98 -25.13
C GLU A 599 31.63 36.91 -24.39
N ILE A 600 31.10 36.35 -23.30
CA ILE A 600 31.84 35.48 -22.37
C ILE A 600 31.83 34.01 -22.86
N SER A 601 32.70 33.71 -23.82
CA SER A 601 32.86 32.36 -24.43
C SER A 601 33.74 31.42 -23.57
N ALA A 602 33.25 31.02 -22.40
CA ALA A 602 33.90 30.04 -21.53
C ALA A 602 33.91 28.60 -22.11
N ASP A 603 34.91 27.79 -21.74
CA ASP A 603 34.95 26.34 -22.02
C ASP A 603 33.80 25.61 -21.29
N PRO A 604 32.83 25.00 -22.00
CA PRO A 604 31.68 24.37 -21.35
C PRO A 604 32.03 23.22 -20.40
N LYS A 605 33.17 22.53 -20.59
CA LYS A 605 33.59 21.45 -19.67
C LYS A 605 34.10 22.01 -18.35
N LYS A 606 34.88 23.09 -18.38
CA LYS A 606 35.35 23.78 -17.17
C LYS A 606 34.19 24.43 -16.43
N LEU A 607 33.30 25.10 -17.17
CA LEU A 607 32.10 25.72 -16.60
C LEU A 607 31.20 24.70 -15.87
N ARG A 608 30.98 23.52 -16.48
CA ARG A 608 30.27 22.40 -15.81
C ARG A 608 30.94 22.01 -14.50
N SER A 609 32.24 21.71 -14.53
CA SER A 609 32.94 21.23 -13.33
C SER A 609 32.97 22.27 -12.21
N ALA A 610 33.18 23.55 -12.54
CA ALA A 610 33.19 24.64 -11.57
C ALA A 610 31.81 24.83 -10.93
N VAL A 611 30.76 25.06 -11.74
CA VAL A 611 29.40 25.31 -11.24
C VAL A 611 28.86 24.12 -10.44
N VAL A 612 29.14 22.88 -10.84
CA VAL A 612 28.72 21.70 -10.08
C VAL A 612 29.42 21.65 -8.71
N THR A 613 30.71 22.00 -8.63
CA THR A 613 31.44 22.07 -7.35
C THR A 613 30.82 23.14 -6.44
N SER A 614 30.55 24.34 -6.94
CA SER A 614 29.88 25.40 -6.17
C SER A 614 28.46 25.02 -5.72
N ILE A 615 27.71 24.26 -6.54
CA ILE A 615 26.39 23.77 -6.12
C ILE A 615 26.54 22.72 -4.99
N ASP A 616 27.54 21.84 -5.04
CA ASP A 616 27.77 20.85 -3.97
C ASP A 616 28.25 21.51 -2.67
N GLU A 617 29.09 22.54 -2.73
CA GLU A 617 29.47 23.37 -1.58
C GLU A 617 28.23 24.01 -0.92
N ILE A 618 27.33 24.58 -1.73
CA ILE A 618 26.07 25.18 -1.26
C ILE A 618 25.07 24.12 -0.74
N VAL A 619 25.06 22.90 -1.30
CA VAL A 619 24.26 21.79 -0.74
C VAL A 619 24.78 21.41 0.65
N GLY A 620 26.11 21.40 0.87
CA GLY A 620 26.69 21.26 2.21
C GLY A 620 26.27 22.40 3.16
N GLU A 621 26.32 23.66 2.71
CA GLU A 621 25.85 24.82 3.51
C GLU A 621 24.36 24.70 3.89
N ILE A 622 23.51 24.12 3.02
CA ILE A 622 22.09 23.82 3.30
C ILE A 622 21.93 22.73 4.38
N GLU A 623 22.87 21.77 4.48
CA GLU A 623 22.86 20.71 5.49
C GLU A 623 23.28 21.23 6.87
N ASP A 624 24.46 21.83 6.98
CA ASP A 624 25.01 22.33 8.24
C ASP A 624 24.24 23.55 8.78
N CYS A 625 23.48 24.24 7.91
CA CYS A 625 22.66 25.42 8.22
C CYS A 625 21.89 25.33 9.54
N ARG A 626 21.29 24.17 9.86
CA ARG A 626 20.44 24.04 11.06
C ARG A 626 21.27 24.02 12.34
N GLU A 627 22.38 23.28 12.32
CA GLU A 627 23.26 23.13 13.47
C GLU A 627 23.99 24.46 13.73
N ASN A 628 24.49 25.12 12.69
CA ASN A 628 25.13 26.44 12.80
C ASN A 628 24.17 27.54 13.30
N LEU A 629 22.88 27.46 12.95
CA LEU A 629 21.84 28.33 13.53
C LEU A 629 21.55 27.99 14.99
N ALA A 630 21.50 26.69 15.35
CA ALA A 630 21.25 26.24 16.73
C ALA A 630 22.41 26.56 17.68
N ASN A 631 23.66 26.46 17.21
CA ASN A 631 24.86 26.78 17.98
C ASN A 631 24.92 28.25 18.43
N GLN A 632 24.24 29.16 17.74
CA GLN A 632 24.11 30.57 18.15
C GLN A 632 23.05 30.81 19.24
N ALA A 633 22.18 29.84 19.54
CA ALA A 633 21.02 30.05 20.41
C ALA A 633 21.41 30.52 21.83
N GLY A 634 22.51 29.99 22.39
CA GLY A 634 23.04 30.38 23.70
C GLY A 634 23.58 31.82 23.79
N HIS A 635 23.84 32.50 22.66
CA HIS A 635 24.16 33.93 22.64
C HIS A 635 22.91 34.81 22.71
N HIS A 636 21.75 34.27 22.33
CA HIS A 636 20.50 35.02 22.22
C HIS A 636 19.53 34.74 23.37
N ILE A 637 19.49 33.52 23.90
CA ILE A 637 18.59 33.10 25.00
C ILE A 637 19.38 32.80 26.27
N LEU A 638 18.91 33.35 27.39
CA LEU A 638 19.42 33.09 28.73
C LEU A 638 18.54 32.04 29.45
N THR A 639 19.12 31.32 30.42
CA THR A 639 18.40 30.31 31.22
C THR A 639 17.19 30.88 31.99
N THR A 640 17.22 32.18 32.30
CA THR A 640 16.15 32.89 33.00
C THR A 640 15.04 33.42 32.08
N ASP A 641 15.15 33.25 30.76
CA ASP A 641 14.17 33.79 29.82
C ASP A 641 12.85 33.02 29.83
N THR A 642 11.78 33.77 29.57
CA THR A 642 10.46 33.22 29.23
C THR A 642 10.16 33.61 27.79
N VAL A 643 10.11 32.61 26.91
CA VAL A 643 10.13 32.81 25.45
C VAL A 643 8.80 32.36 24.85
N ILE A 644 8.08 33.25 24.18
CA ILE A 644 6.88 32.89 23.41
C ILE A 644 7.31 32.42 22.01
N THR A 645 6.72 31.31 21.56
CA THR A 645 6.89 30.74 20.20
C THR A 645 5.55 30.19 19.68
N TYR A 646 5.48 29.76 18.42
CA TYR A 646 4.25 29.34 17.75
C TYR A 646 4.49 28.11 16.86
N LYS A 647 3.53 27.16 16.86
CA LYS A 647 3.59 25.93 16.04
C LYS A 647 4.95 25.20 16.16
N PHE A 648 5.41 25.07 17.41
CA PHE A 648 6.74 24.56 17.74
C PHE A 648 7.00 23.13 17.22
N SER A 649 6.02 22.23 17.33
CA SER A 649 6.17 20.84 16.88
C SER A 649 6.29 20.72 15.37
N SER A 650 5.66 21.63 14.62
CA SER A 650 5.72 21.65 13.16
C SER A 650 7.00 22.29 12.60
N SER A 651 7.87 22.87 13.44
CA SER A 651 9.05 23.64 13.00
C SER A 651 10.37 22.99 13.42
N PRO A 652 11.03 22.24 12.52
CA PRO A 652 12.32 21.61 12.80
C PRO A 652 13.43 22.61 13.17
N THR A 653 13.42 23.81 12.58
CA THR A 653 14.38 24.88 12.89
C THR A 653 14.26 25.34 14.34
N LEU A 654 13.03 25.49 14.85
CA LEU A 654 12.81 25.88 16.25
C LEU A 654 13.17 24.75 17.21
N LYS A 655 12.83 23.49 16.88
CA LYS A 655 13.25 22.33 17.67
C LYS A 655 14.76 22.30 17.88
N GLU A 656 15.56 22.41 16.82
CA GLU A 656 17.03 22.37 16.95
C GLU A 656 17.58 23.57 17.73
N PHE A 657 17.08 24.78 17.44
CA PHE A 657 17.48 26.00 18.14
C PHE A 657 17.21 25.93 19.65
N PHE A 658 16.06 25.39 20.07
CA PHE A 658 15.72 25.29 21.48
C PHE A 658 16.41 24.14 22.21
N LYS A 659 16.82 23.02 21.56
CA LYS A 659 17.61 21.94 22.19
C LYS A 659 18.90 22.44 22.84
N GLN A 660 19.55 23.44 22.23
CA GLN A 660 20.80 24.03 22.73
C GLN A 660 20.60 25.03 23.89
N THR A 661 19.36 25.24 24.36
CA THR A 661 19.03 26.22 25.40
C THR A 661 18.18 25.60 26.51
N ARG A 662 18.13 26.25 27.67
CA ARG A 662 17.32 25.81 28.83
C ARG A 662 16.52 26.97 29.40
N CYS A 663 15.53 27.44 28.66
CA CYS A 663 14.65 28.54 29.04
C CYS A 663 13.20 28.06 29.31
N CYS A 664 12.35 28.94 29.85
CA CYS A 664 10.92 28.67 29.96
C CYS A 664 10.24 28.96 28.61
N ILE A 665 9.78 27.93 27.91
CA ILE A 665 9.13 28.10 26.60
C ILE A 665 7.60 28.15 26.79
N LEU A 666 6.95 29.11 26.14
CA LEU A 666 5.50 29.22 26.01
C LEU A 666 5.13 29.00 24.54
N SER A 667 4.55 27.85 24.23
CA SER A 667 4.21 27.44 22.87
C SER A 667 2.74 27.73 22.57
N VAL A 668 2.48 28.63 21.61
CA VAL A 668 1.12 28.99 21.18
C VAL A 668 0.56 27.88 20.29
N ASP A 669 -0.62 27.38 20.66
CA ASP A 669 -1.48 26.43 19.91
C ASP A 669 -0.80 25.11 19.47
N ASP A 670 0.31 24.71 20.10
CA ASP A 670 1.05 23.48 19.79
C ASP A 670 1.78 22.96 21.05
N ASN A 671 1.82 21.63 21.24
CA ASN A 671 2.40 20.95 22.39
C ASN A 671 3.66 20.15 21.99
N PRO A 672 4.87 20.44 22.53
CA PRO A 672 6.11 19.81 22.11
C PRO A 672 6.07 18.28 22.18
N THR A 673 6.29 17.64 21.04
CA THR A 673 6.42 16.17 20.93
C THR A 673 7.78 15.64 21.42
N ASP A 674 8.71 16.51 21.82
CA ASP A 674 10.11 16.17 22.06
C ASP A 674 10.38 16.08 23.58
N PRO A 675 10.67 14.88 24.15
CA PRO A 675 10.71 14.68 25.60
C PRO A 675 11.82 15.44 26.31
N ASN A 676 12.78 15.99 25.57
CA ASN A 676 13.88 16.79 26.10
C ASN A 676 13.52 18.28 26.27
N ILE A 677 12.35 18.74 25.79
CA ILE A 677 11.97 20.15 25.75
C ILE A 677 10.62 20.38 26.44
N THR A 678 10.66 20.80 27.70
CA THR A 678 9.46 21.27 28.43
C THR A 678 9.07 22.68 27.98
N ALA A 679 8.01 22.78 27.18
CA ALA A 679 7.27 24.02 26.95
C ALA A 679 5.87 23.92 27.59
N ASN A 680 5.35 25.05 28.06
CA ASN A 680 3.96 25.17 28.47
C ASN A 680 3.13 25.59 27.24
N VAL A 681 2.02 24.91 26.99
CA VAL A 681 1.07 25.32 25.94
C VAL A 681 0.28 26.54 26.44
N ILE A 682 0.08 27.51 25.55
CA ILE A 682 -0.86 28.64 25.75
C ILE A 682 -1.76 28.75 24.52
N GLU A 683 -3.00 29.21 24.71
CA GLU A 683 -3.92 29.42 23.58
C GLU A 683 -3.67 30.78 22.90
N SER A 684 -4.02 30.92 21.63
CA SER A 684 -3.99 32.21 20.90
C SER A 684 -4.70 33.36 21.64
N VAL A 685 -5.75 33.09 22.41
CA VAL A 685 -6.45 34.12 23.22
C VAL A 685 -5.62 34.61 24.43
N GLU A 686 -4.68 33.80 24.91
CA GLU A 686 -3.84 34.15 26.07
C GLU A 686 -2.63 35.02 25.73
N ILE A 687 -2.22 35.10 24.45
CA ILE A 687 -0.99 35.76 23.99
C ILE A 687 -0.78 37.12 24.67
N LEU A 688 -1.79 38.00 24.63
CA LEU A 688 -1.69 39.36 25.18
C LEU A 688 -1.58 39.41 26.72
N GLY A 689 -2.09 38.39 27.42
CA GLY A 689 -1.90 38.23 28.86
C GLY A 689 -0.49 37.73 29.19
N ARG A 690 -0.06 36.67 28.50
CA ARG A 690 1.24 35.99 28.70
C ARG A 690 2.43 36.82 28.25
N MET A 691 2.25 37.74 27.30
CA MET A 691 3.30 38.67 26.84
C MET A 691 3.88 39.54 27.97
N ARG A 692 3.11 39.78 29.05
CA ARG A 692 3.61 40.51 30.24
C ARG A 692 4.72 39.79 31.01
N SER A 693 4.77 38.46 30.88
CA SER A 693 5.78 37.59 31.49
C SER A 693 6.86 37.14 30.50
N ALA A 694 6.70 37.42 29.20
CA ALA A 694 7.68 37.05 28.19
C ALA A 694 8.85 38.06 28.17
N THR A 695 10.08 37.55 28.14
CA THR A 695 11.29 38.35 27.95
C THR A 695 11.70 38.42 26.48
N ARG A 696 11.28 37.45 25.66
CA ARG A 696 11.58 37.33 24.22
C ARG A 696 10.43 36.66 23.47
N VAL A 697 10.34 36.92 22.17
CA VAL A 697 9.56 36.14 21.21
C VAL A 697 10.54 35.51 20.21
N VAL A 698 10.36 34.23 19.89
CA VAL A 698 11.19 33.52 18.89
C VAL A 698 10.28 32.77 17.92
N LEU A 699 10.36 33.14 16.64
CA LEU A 699 9.54 32.59 15.55
C LEU A 699 10.43 32.06 14.42
N SER A 700 9.85 31.38 13.43
CA SER A 700 10.53 31.07 12.17
C SER A 700 9.73 31.56 10.98
N ALA A 701 10.43 32.14 9.99
CA ALA A 701 9.84 32.60 8.74
C ALA A 701 9.66 31.45 7.74
N ALA A 702 8.72 31.61 6.81
CA ALA A 702 8.66 30.89 5.55
C ALA A 702 9.58 31.57 4.51
N ALA A 703 9.53 32.90 4.42
CA ALA A 703 10.40 33.72 3.59
C ALA A 703 10.72 35.07 4.26
N ILE A 704 11.86 35.70 3.91
CA ILE A 704 12.25 37.05 4.33
C ILE A 704 12.40 37.92 3.09
N LEU A 705 11.87 39.13 3.11
CA LEU A 705 11.77 40.05 1.97
C LEU A 705 12.84 41.16 2.03
N PRO A 706 13.14 41.88 0.92
CA PRO A 706 14.28 42.79 0.82
C PRO A 706 14.26 44.01 1.74
N ASP A 707 13.06 44.46 2.16
CA ASP A 707 12.87 45.55 3.12
C ASP A 707 13.12 45.13 4.58
N GLY A 708 13.39 43.84 4.81
CA GLY A 708 13.49 43.25 6.14
C GLY A 708 12.15 42.86 6.76
N SER A 709 11.03 42.92 6.04
CA SER A 709 9.79 42.24 6.42
C SER A 709 9.90 40.72 6.17
N CYS A 710 8.96 39.93 6.69
CA CYS A 710 8.96 38.49 6.46
C CYS A 710 7.57 37.88 6.44
N ILE A 711 7.47 36.75 5.74
CA ILE A 711 6.27 35.92 5.64
C ILE A 711 6.44 34.77 6.64
N THR A 712 5.46 34.59 7.52
CA THR A 712 5.49 33.66 8.66
C THR A 712 4.16 32.89 8.72
N PRO A 713 4.03 31.77 9.46
CA PRO A 713 2.76 31.03 9.54
C PRO A 713 1.63 31.87 10.18
N ALA A 714 0.43 31.88 9.60
CA ALA A 714 -0.67 32.74 10.05
C ALA A 714 -1.01 32.57 11.54
N GLY A 715 -1.19 33.68 12.25
CA GLY A 715 -1.35 33.79 13.71
C GLY A 715 -0.19 34.54 14.40
N THR A 716 0.99 34.57 13.78
CA THR A 716 2.19 35.28 14.29
C THR A 716 2.04 36.79 14.36
N LEU A 717 1.23 37.42 13.50
CA LEU A 717 1.05 38.87 13.50
C LEU A 717 0.47 39.37 14.82
N ALA A 718 -0.45 38.60 15.42
CA ALA A 718 -0.98 38.88 16.76
C ALA A 718 0.12 38.84 17.84
N ILE A 719 1.04 37.86 17.75
CA ILE A 719 2.20 37.74 18.64
C ILE A 719 3.13 38.95 18.47
N CYS A 720 3.49 39.29 17.23
CA CYS A 720 4.38 40.41 16.91
C CYS A 720 3.80 41.77 17.34
N LEU A 721 2.49 42.00 17.16
CA LEU A 721 1.80 43.22 17.62
C LEU A 721 1.72 43.29 19.15
N ALA A 722 1.43 42.17 19.83
CA ALA A 722 1.46 42.09 21.29
C ALA A 722 2.88 42.34 21.84
N ALA A 723 3.90 41.75 21.22
CA ALA A 723 5.31 41.95 21.58
C ALA A 723 5.71 43.41 21.44
N LYS A 724 5.38 44.05 20.31
CA LYS A 724 5.63 45.48 20.07
C LYS A 724 4.95 46.37 21.13
N ARG A 725 3.69 46.06 21.50
CA ARG A 725 2.94 46.77 22.56
C ARG A 725 3.58 46.62 23.94
N HIS A 726 4.21 45.49 24.22
CA HIS A 726 4.91 45.22 25.48
C HIS A 726 6.42 45.50 25.44
N SER A 727 6.94 46.01 24.31
CA SER A 727 8.38 46.22 24.06
C SER A 727 9.25 44.96 24.23
N VAL A 728 8.66 43.78 23.99
CA VAL A 728 9.36 42.49 23.97
C VAL A 728 10.05 42.31 22.61
N PRO A 729 11.35 41.96 22.55
CA PRO A 729 12.06 41.77 21.29
C PRO A 729 11.59 40.51 20.56
N VAL A 730 11.45 40.62 19.24
CA VAL A 730 11.06 39.53 18.33
C VAL A 730 12.28 39.07 17.53
N LEU A 731 12.69 37.82 17.75
CA LEU A 731 13.74 37.14 17.02
C LEU A 731 13.14 36.17 16.00
N ILE A 732 13.71 36.10 14.80
CA ILE A 732 13.23 35.23 13.73
C ILE A 732 14.36 34.35 13.21
N CYS A 733 14.22 33.04 13.44
CA CYS A 733 15.17 32.00 13.01
C CYS A 733 14.87 31.57 11.58
N ALA A 734 15.80 31.83 10.64
CA ALA A 734 15.62 31.48 9.23
C ALA A 734 16.95 31.17 8.53
N ALA A 735 16.94 30.14 7.69
CA ALA A 735 18.05 29.78 6.82
C ALA A 735 18.19 30.75 5.63
N PHE A 736 19.39 30.84 5.06
CA PHE A 736 19.64 31.66 3.86
C PHE A 736 18.77 31.29 2.65
N TYR A 737 18.43 30.01 2.47
CA TYR A 737 17.52 29.58 1.39
C TYR A 737 16.07 30.11 1.54
N LYS A 738 15.73 30.75 2.66
CA LYS A 738 14.46 31.48 2.88
C LYS A 738 14.58 33.00 2.63
N LEU A 739 15.75 33.53 2.30
CA LEU A 739 15.91 34.91 1.86
C LEU A 739 15.36 35.04 0.44
N THR A 740 14.45 35.98 0.21
CA THR A 740 13.79 36.16 -1.09
C THR A 740 14.12 37.55 -1.64
N PRO A 741 14.73 37.65 -2.84
CA PRO A 741 15.10 38.93 -3.43
C PRO A 741 13.91 39.70 -4.04
N MET A 742 12.74 39.08 -4.16
CA MET A 742 11.50 39.74 -4.59
C MET A 742 10.81 40.41 -3.40
N PHE A 743 10.29 41.62 -3.61
CA PHE A 743 9.32 42.22 -2.68
C PHE A 743 7.92 41.66 -2.93
N VAL A 744 7.11 41.51 -1.88
CA VAL A 744 5.71 41.05 -1.95
C VAL A 744 4.84 42.11 -1.26
N PRO A 745 4.16 43.00 -1.99
CA PRO A 745 3.39 44.09 -1.40
C PRO A 745 2.08 43.61 -0.74
N ASN A 746 1.50 42.51 -1.21
CA ASN A 746 0.29 41.92 -0.65
C ASN A 746 0.33 40.38 -0.66
N LEU A 747 -0.22 39.72 0.36
CA LEU A 747 -0.34 38.25 0.42
C LEU A 747 -1.44 37.68 -0.49
N ASP A 748 -2.38 38.51 -0.96
CA ASP A 748 -3.39 38.08 -1.94
C ASP A 748 -2.75 37.71 -3.29
N GLU A 749 -1.58 38.29 -3.61
CA GLU A 749 -0.81 38.00 -4.83
C GLU A 749 -0.13 36.62 -4.78
N VAL A 750 0.01 36.02 -3.60
CA VAL A 750 0.68 34.73 -3.39
C VAL A 750 -0.27 33.74 -2.71
N ASN A 751 -1.28 33.26 -3.46
CA ASN A 751 -2.22 32.16 -3.15
C ASN A 751 -2.13 31.59 -1.71
N SER A 752 -2.49 32.40 -0.72
CA SER A 752 -2.07 32.19 0.67
C SER A 752 -3.09 31.41 1.50
N HIS A 753 -4.06 30.77 0.84
CA HIS A 753 -5.16 30.04 1.47
C HIS A 753 -5.00 28.52 1.39
N GLY A 754 -5.19 27.86 2.53
CA GLY A 754 -5.23 26.40 2.68
C GLY A 754 -6.64 25.83 2.50
N SER A 755 -6.81 24.55 2.84
CA SER A 755 -8.11 23.89 2.76
C SER A 755 -9.05 24.44 3.84
N PRO A 756 -10.28 24.89 3.51
CA PRO A 756 -11.27 25.26 4.53
C PRO A 756 -11.59 24.11 5.50
N THR A 757 -11.39 22.86 5.05
CA THR A 757 -11.56 21.63 5.83
C THR A 757 -10.65 21.55 7.04
N ASP A 758 -9.49 22.23 7.02
CA ASP A 758 -8.52 22.25 8.13
C ASP A 758 -9.02 23.09 9.32
N ILE A 759 -9.97 24.00 9.08
CA ILE A 759 -10.63 24.85 10.09
C ILE A 759 -11.98 24.28 10.50
N LEU A 760 -12.77 23.77 9.54
CA LEU A 760 -14.07 23.17 9.81
C LEU A 760 -14.24 21.87 9.02
N PRO A 761 -14.40 20.71 9.68
CA PRO A 761 -14.68 19.45 9.01
C PRO A 761 -15.89 19.55 8.06
N PHE A 762 -15.80 18.89 6.90
CA PHE A 762 -16.83 18.98 5.87
C PHE A 762 -18.23 18.55 6.37
N SER A 763 -18.29 17.61 7.32
CA SER A 763 -19.50 17.19 8.05
C SER A 763 -20.25 18.33 8.75
N ASP A 764 -19.52 19.36 9.16
CA ASP A 764 -20.04 20.51 9.91
C ASP A 764 -20.23 21.72 9.01
N ALA A 765 -19.40 21.88 7.97
CA ALA A 765 -19.60 22.87 6.91
C ALA A 765 -20.96 22.71 6.21
N LEU A 766 -21.42 21.46 5.99
CA LEU A 766 -22.74 21.15 5.44
C LEU A 766 -23.93 21.73 6.24
N LYS A 767 -23.74 22.08 7.51
CA LYS A 767 -24.77 22.68 8.38
C LYS A 767 -24.95 24.18 8.11
N TYR A 768 -23.98 24.82 7.46
CA TYR A 768 -23.91 26.27 7.27
C TYR A 768 -23.53 26.62 5.82
N PRO A 769 -24.37 26.26 4.81
CA PRO A 769 -24.03 26.38 3.38
C PRO A 769 -23.84 27.82 2.88
N SER A 770 -24.19 28.84 3.67
CA SER A 770 -23.96 30.26 3.37
C SER A 770 -22.74 30.85 4.09
N MET A 771 -21.92 30.04 4.75
CA MET A 771 -20.77 30.51 5.53
C MET A 771 -19.50 30.51 4.67
N PHE A 772 -18.90 31.69 4.48
CA PHE A 772 -17.58 31.81 3.86
C PHE A 772 -16.49 31.48 4.88
N ILE A 773 -15.69 30.45 4.59
CA ILE A 773 -14.61 29.95 5.46
C ILE A 773 -13.27 30.25 4.76
N SER A 774 -12.42 31.04 5.40
CA SER A 774 -11.07 31.37 4.92
C SER A 774 -10.03 30.76 5.84
N ASN A 775 -9.05 30.06 5.26
CA ASN A 775 -7.92 29.46 5.96
C ASN A 775 -6.61 30.13 5.50
N PRO A 776 -6.20 31.29 6.04
CA PRO A 776 -4.90 31.88 5.73
C PRO A 776 -3.77 31.00 6.28
N LEU A 777 -2.78 30.68 5.44
CA LEU A 777 -1.60 29.91 5.81
C LEU A 777 -0.47 30.79 6.35
N PHE A 778 -0.41 32.05 5.93
CA PHE A 778 0.69 32.97 6.21
C PHE A 778 0.22 34.36 6.68
N ASP A 779 1.02 34.96 7.56
CA ASP A 779 0.99 36.37 7.97
C ASP A 779 2.24 37.10 7.45
N LEU A 780 2.05 38.33 6.96
CA LEU A 780 3.14 39.25 6.60
C LEU A 780 3.47 40.13 7.81
N ILE A 781 4.72 40.06 8.26
CA ILE A 781 5.24 40.78 9.43
C ILE A 781 6.11 41.95 8.95
N PRO A 782 5.67 43.21 9.11
CA PRO A 782 6.46 44.37 8.74
C PRO A 782 7.80 44.41 9.50
N ALA A 783 8.87 44.85 8.82
CA ALA A 783 10.23 44.94 9.38
C ALA A 783 10.29 45.63 10.76
N GLN A 784 9.42 46.61 10.98
CA GLN A 784 9.30 47.39 12.22
C GLN A 784 8.87 46.59 13.45
N LEU A 785 8.29 45.39 13.28
CA LEU A 785 7.93 44.48 14.38
C LEU A 785 9.04 43.48 14.70
N VAL A 786 9.96 43.24 13.77
CA VAL A 786 11.11 42.34 13.95
C VAL A 786 12.25 43.09 14.64
N SER A 787 12.93 42.43 15.57
CA SER A 787 14.09 43.00 16.27
C SER A 787 15.42 42.45 15.74
N LEU A 788 15.46 41.16 15.40
CA LEU A 788 16.67 40.47 14.96
C LEU A 788 16.33 39.24 14.12
N TYR A 789 17.00 39.05 12.99
CA TYR A 789 17.02 37.78 12.28
C TYR A 789 18.21 36.96 12.75
N VAL A 790 18.02 35.67 13.02
CA VAL A 790 19.11 34.73 13.33
C VAL A 790 19.24 33.78 12.15
N THR A 791 20.34 33.90 11.41
CA THR A 791 20.70 33.00 10.31
C THR A 791 21.69 31.94 10.80
N HIS A 792 22.13 31.07 9.90
CA HIS A 792 23.17 30.09 10.16
C HIS A 792 24.58 30.69 10.29
N THR A 793 24.84 31.87 9.71
CA THR A 793 26.14 32.56 9.80
C THR A 793 26.21 33.60 10.90
N SER A 794 25.13 34.35 11.16
CA SER A 794 25.13 35.45 12.13
C SER A 794 23.73 35.95 12.48
N ALA A 795 23.65 36.82 13.49
CA ALA A 795 22.44 37.54 13.83
C ALA A 795 22.44 38.96 13.23
N ILE A 796 21.40 39.29 12.46
CA ILE A 796 21.37 40.39 11.50
C ILE A 796 20.14 41.28 11.75
N SER A 797 20.34 42.60 11.80
CA SER A 797 19.24 43.57 11.92
C SER A 797 18.40 43.60 10.63
N PRO A 798 17.06 43.76 10.68
CA PRO A 798 16.21 43.86 9.50
C PRO A 798 16.71 44.86 8.45
N ALA A 799 17.29 45.99 8.88
CA ALA A 799 17.85 47.01 8.00
C ALA A 799 19.08 46.59 7.19
N HIS A 800 19.69 45.42 7.47
CA HIS A 800 20.85 44.88 6.75
C HIS A 800 20.50 43.71 5.83
N ILE A 801 19.23 43.26 5.80
CA ILE A 801 18.79 42.11 5.01
C ILE A 801 19.01 42.32 3.50
N TYR A 802 18.81 43.54 2.99
CA TYR A 802 19.09 43.88 1.59
C TYR A 802 20.55 43.58 1.18
N ARG A 803 21.51 43.72 2.11
CA ARG A 803 22.93 43.46 1.83
C ARG A 803 23.19 41.96 1.74
N LEU A 804 22.68 41.18 2.70
CA LEU A 804 22.75 39.73 2.69
C LEU A 804 22.11 39.13 1.42
N ILE A 805 21.01 39.73 0.95
CA ILE A 805 20.37 39.38 -0.33
C ILE A 805 21.29 39.65 -1.53
N ALA A 806 22.06 40.73 -1.57
CA ALA A 806 23.07 40.95 -2.61
C ALA A 806 24.25 39.95 -2.51
N ASP A 807 24.61 39.56 -1.29
CA ASP A 807 25.66 38.56 -1.04
C ASP A 807 25.24 37.15 -1.51
N TYR A 808 23.94 36.83 -1.58
CA TYR A 808 23.42 35.56 -2.15
C TYR A 808 22.82 35.64 -3.57
N TYR A 809 22.40 36.81 -4.09
CA TYR A 809 21.67 36.93 -5.37
C TYR A 809 22.25 37.99 -6.32
N HIS A 810 22.13 37.76 -7.63
CA HIS A 810 22.61 38.69 -8.67
C HIS A 810 21.46 39.61 -9.14
N PRO A 811 21.63 40.95 -9.16
CA PRO A 811 20.52 41.89 -9.40
C PRO A 811 19.81 41.69 -10.74
N ASP A 812 20.56 41.39 -11.80
CA ASP A 812 20.05 41.24 -13.18
C ASP A 812 18.98 40.13 -13.32
N ASP A 813 18.91 39.21 -12.35
CA ASP A 813 18.01 38.07 -12.39
C ASP A 813 16.67 38.30 -11.70
N PHE A 814 16.51 39.37 -10.91
CA PHE A 814 15.24 39.71 -10.23
C PHE A 814 14.71 41.13 -10.49
N TYR A 815 15.48 42.00 -11.16
CA TYR A 815 14.97 43.30 -11.66
C TYR A 815 14.45 43.28 -13.11
N ASN A 816 14.59 42.15 -13.83
CA ASN A 816 14.17 41.99 -15.23
C ASN A 816 13.02 40.98 -15.39
N VAL A 817 11.97 41.10 -14.57
CA VAL A 817 10.78 40.23 -14.60
C VAL A 817 9.51 41.10 -14.57
N ASP A 818 9.25 41.75 -15.71
CA ASP A 818 7.96 42.34 -16.10
C ASP A 818 7.11 41.30 -16.87
#